data_AF-A0A1Q7PY85-F1
#
_entry.id   AF-A0A1Q7PY85-F1
#
_cell.length_a   1.000
_cell.length_b   1.000
_cell.length_c   1.000
_cell.angle_alpha   90.00
_cell.angle_beta   90.00
_cell.angle_gamma   90.00
#
_symmetry.space_group_name_H-M   'P 1'
#
loop_
_entity.id
_entity.type
_entity.pdbx_description
1 polymer ?
#
loop_
_entity_poly.entity_id
_entity_poly.type
_entity_poly.pdbx_seq_one_letter_code
_entity_poly.pdbx_strand_id
1 'polypeptide(L)'
;MVLSVSNPHGMVEQPVTERFERSADELVEISTDIGRELAITPEHPILTRGADGRPEWTPAVQVKVGDRVAYARDIVPPDRAVYWLDFLPPSATYVVQPISFLNRKSVPPGYRDLTRKLAIKLRTFKGYMGHRRNPPLRFVLSLAELLGIERKTLASEIRYVKSKWGKPVQLPPMLNEDFMWLAGIIASDGHLKKSMSDRRGTYYQIRIFNKDERIIEKALSILRKMGLTPSVTMRAGGNRMVQVGSNLLGPLISRFGIPFRDKSLRVFVPDFMLSFPRLLIGAFLAGVFDGDGSYSETKYPRGINTKVRAIVIATGSEKFACGIHELLLRLGVLSTVARDTRALTVNLNGRVTTFPNPVYRIIIRSIADIQKFRSWARSVKQIPKIEYSTYHNVNAHREAEAKRPFAWVRVTRNIRKKLSSPIKVFNLSVGDTETYLASNFVVHNCGRAGRPKYDKYGESVLIARNQDEADWLMENYVIAQPEKLWSKLAVERILRPHVLSTVAAGYAKTEEGLYEFFGRTFYAHQYGPRMIKGKIGEVLKFLAKEEMVVMEGRDLEASRFGKRVSELYIDPMSAVIIRDGLYNRAKKMTDFSLLHLISRTPDLAPRPRPRSSEMDKLGIMAESQRDEIMGYAPNQFEDPIAYDEFLSELKASLVLSDWISEFTEDQILETRKVEPGDLLRLVQGTEWLVFAAQELARLFGHNDLLAHMEMLRVRVSKGVKPELVKLVGLEGVGRVRARMMYSAGLKSIDDIKERSLTDLEEWEKAKSTRPAEVEQQIMLTEYEDTE
;
A
#
# COMPACT_ATOMS: atom_id res chain seq x y z
N MET A 1 -4.77 -3.38 7.93
CA MET A 1 -4.91 -1.95 7.60
C MET A 1 -3.91 -1.18 8.45
N VAL A 2 -3.24 -0.19 7.85
CA VAL A 2 -2.41 0.80 8.52
C VAL A 2 -2.79 2.19 8.01
N LEU A 3 -2.54 3.23 8.81
CA LEU A 3 -2.70 4.60 8.32
C LEU A 3 -1.48 4.97 7.47
N SER A 4 -1.73 5.60 6.34
CA SER A 4 -0.75 6.01 5.33
C SER A 4 -1.00 7.46 4.92
N VAL A 5 0.03 8.13 4.40
CA VAL A 5 -0.11 9.47 3.81
C VAL A 5 -0.26 9.30 2.31
N SER A 6 -1.45 9.58 1.77
CA SER A 6 -1.71 9.62 0.33
C SER A 6 -1.92 11.06 -0.12
N ASN A 7 -1.22 11.50 -1.16
CA ASN A 7 -1.45 12.80 -1.78
C ASN A 7 -2.33 12.59 -3.01
N PRO A 8 -3.49 13.27 -3.19
CA PRO A 8 -4.07 14.39 -2.43
C PRO A 8 -5.00 14.03 -1.25
N HIS A 9 -5.20 12.74 -0.96
CA HIS A 9 -6.28 12.25 -0.10
C HIS A 9 -6.06 12.43 1.42
N GLY A 10 -4.88 12.88 1.83
CA GLY A 10 -4.52 13.08 3.23
C GLY A 10 -4.14 11.78 3.93
N MET A 11 -4.56 11.63 5.20
CA MET A 11 -4.36 10.39 5.96
C MET A 11 -5.43 9.37 5.57
N VAL A 12 -5.03 8.24 5.04
CA VAL A 12 -5.93 7.17 4.56
C VAL A 12 -5.58 5.84 5.20
N GLU A 13 -6.58 4.99 5.44
CA GLU A 13 -6.31 3.59 5.81
C GLU A 13 -5.99 2.79 4.55
N GLN A 14 -4.85 2.09 4.57
CA GLN A 14 -4.40 1.24 3.47
C GLN A 14 -4.19 -0.21 3.94
N PRO A 15 -4.44 -1.22 3.09
CA PRO A 15 -4.16 -2.61 3.41
C PRO A 15 -2.65 -2.84 3.48
N VAL A 16 -2.25 -3.72 4.40
CA VAL A 16 -0.88 -4.25 4.43
C VAL A 16 -0.85 -5.37 3.41
N THR A 17 -0.04 -5.23 2.36
CA THR A 17 0.10 -6.22 1.29
C THR A 17 1.06 -7.33 1.68
N GLU A 18 2.18 -6.95 2.29
CA GLU A 18 3.20 -7.87 2.80
C GLU A 18 3.72 -7.42 4.16
N ARG A 19 4.20 -8.39 4.95
CA ARG A 19 4.87 -8.13 6.23
C ARG A 19 6.18 -8.89 6.28
N PHE A 20 7.24 -8.19 6.68
CA PHE A 20 8.56 -8.77 6.90
C PHE A 20 8.89 -8.66 8.38
N GLU A 21 9.24 -9.80 8.99
CA GLU A 21 9.61 -9.88 10.39
C GLU A 21 11.11 -10.15 10.51
N ARG A 22 11.79 -9.41 11.39
CA ARG A 22 13.19 -9.71 11.74
C ARG A 22 13.45 -9.43 13.22
N SER A 23 14.55 -9.96 13.72
CA SER A 23 15.03 -9.68 15.07
C SER A 23 16.00 -8.49 15.06
N ALA A 24 15.79 -7.51 15.92
CA ALA A 24 16.66 -6.34 16.08
C ALA A 24 17.17 -6.25 17.53
N ASP A 25 18.48 -6.07 17.69
CA ASP A 25 19.16 -5.88 18.98
C ASP A 25 19.41 -4.40 19.30
N GLU A 26 18.95 -3.50 18.44
CA GLU A 26 19.17 -2.06 18.58
C GLU A 26 18.00 -1.25 18.00
N LEU A 27 17.68 -0.14 18.68
CA LEU A 27 16.69 0.85 18.25
C LEU A 27 17.24 2.27 18.37
N VAL A 28 16.60 3.19 17.68
CA VAL A 28 16.69 4.62 17.86
C VAL A 28 15.40 5.12 18.51
N GLU A 29 15.53 5.88 19.60
CA GLU A 29 14.44 6.59 20.28
C GLU A 29 14.52 8.09 19.95
N ILE A 30 13.60 8.58 19.12
CA ILE A 30 13.45 9.99 18.76
C ILE A 30 12.36 10.60 19.63
N SER A 31 12.69 11.62 20.43
CA SER A 31 11.71 12.44 21.16
C SER A 31 11.50 13.78 20.45
N THR A 32 10.30 14.33 20.58
CA THR A 32 9.90 15.59 19.93
C THR A 32 9.46 16.68 20.92
N ASP A 33 9.35 17.91 20.43
CA ASP A 33 8.88 19.06 21.20
C ASP A 33 7.37 19.04 21.51
N ILE A 34 6.62 18.16 20.85
CA ILE A 34 5.24 17.83 21.21
C ILE A 34 5.13 16.78 22.33
N GLY A 35 6.26 16.26 22.82
CA GLY A 35 6.29 15.27 23.90
C GLY A 35 5.90 13.85 23.45
N ARG A 36 6.03 13.56 22.16
CA ARG A 36 5.81 12.23 21.58
C ARG A 36 7.15 11.63 21.15
N GLU A 37 7.22 10.31 21.23
CA GLU A 37 8.43 9.56 20.94
C GLU A 37 8.18 8.50 19.87
N LEU A 38 9.20 8.23 19.06
CA LEU A 38 9.25 7.15 18.08
C LEU A 38 10.41 6.23 18.44
N ALA A 39 10.12 4.95 18.63
CA ALA A 39 11.13 3.91 18.73
C ALA A 39 11.13 3.09 17.43
N ILE A 40 12.24 3.09 16.71
CA ILE A 40 12.35 2.46 15.39
C ILE A 40 13.77 1.97 15.12
N THR A 41 13.97 1.11 14.14
CA THR A 41 15.31 0.63 13.81
C THR A 41 16.16 1.76 13.20
N PRO A 42 17.48 1.80 13.46
CA PRO A 42 18.35 2.93 13.10
C PRO A 42 18.26 3.37 11.63
N GLU A 43 18.14 2.41 10.72
CA GLU A 43 18.11 2.64 9.28
C GLU A 43 16.72 3.01 8.72
N HIS A 44 15.65 2.87 9.50
CA HIS A 44 14.30 3.05 9.00
C HIS A 44 14.04 4.53 8.60
N PRO A 45 13.60 4.81 7.36
CA PRO A 45 13.37 6.17 6.90
C PRO A 45 12.21 6.87 7.63
N ILE A 46 12.44 8.10 8.08
CA ILE A 46 11.44 9.00 8.64
C ILE A 46 11.36 10.24 7.74
N LEU A 47 10.15 10.72 7.49
CA LEU A 47 9.94 11.94 6.72
C LEU A 47 10.41 13.15 7.54
N THR A 48 11.47 13.81 7.10
CA THR A 48 12.04 15.04 7.66
C THR A 48 11.75 16.24 6.76
N ARG A 49 11.97 17.44 7.29
CA ARG A 49 11.94 18.69 6.53
C ARG A 49 13.36 19.04 6.13
N GLY A 50 13.65 18.98 4.82
CA GLY A 50 14.90 19.41 4.20
C GLY A 50 15.22 20.88 4.44
N ALA A 51 16.46 21.26 4.16
CA ALA A 51 16.96 22.63 4.37
C ALA A 51 16.22 23.67 3.51
N ASP A 52 15.75 23.28 2.33
CA ASP A 52 14.91 24.07 1.41
C ASP A 52 13.43 24.14 1.86
N GLY A 53 13.08 23.41 2.92
CA GLY A 53 11.74 23.31 3.49
C GLY A 53 10.84 22.24 2.87
N ARG A 54 11.33 21.45 1.89
CA ARG A 54 10.60 20.33 1.27
C ARG A 54 10.70 19.05 2.13
N PRO A 55 9.78 18.08 1.97
CA PRO A 55 9.87 16.79 2.66
C PRO A 55 10.99 15.91 2.08
N GLU A 56 11.80 15.30 2.94
CA GLU A 56 12.89 14.38 2.58
C GLU A 56 12.83 13.11 3.44
N TRP A 57 13.32 11.98 2.95
CA TRP A 57 13.42 10.74 3.72
C TRP A 57 14.79 10.62 4.37
N THR A 58 14.85 10.65 5.70
CA THR A 58 16.10 10.54 6.45
C THR A 58 16.09 9.28 7.32
N PRO A 59 17.14 8.43 7.27
CA PRO A 59 17.28 7.32 8.20
C PRO A 59 17.20 7.79 9.66
N ALA A 60 16.47 7.08 10.52
CA ALA A 60 16.22 7.48 11.90
C ALA A 60 17.50 7.84 12.69
N VAL A 61 18.61 7.13 12.45
CA VAL A 61 19.91 7.38 13.09
C VAL A 61 20.58 8.69 12.65
N GLN A 62 20.25 9.20 11.47
CA GLN A 62 20.83 10.44 10.92
C GLN A 62 20.06 11.69 11.33
N VAL A 63 18.84 11.53 11.86
CA VAL A 63 18.01 12.64 12.34
C VAL A 63 18.68 13.33 13.52
N LYS A 64 18.95 14.63 13.43
CA LYS A 64 19.64 15.41 14.46
C LYS A 64 18.65 16.14 15.37
N VAL A 65 19.11 16.49 16.56
CA VAL A 65 18.36 17.39 17.44
C VAL A 65 18.21 18.74 16.75
N GLY A 66 16.97 19.23 16.66
CA GLY A 66 16.62 20.45 15.93
C GLY A 66 15.94 20.19 14.58
N ASP A 67 16.14 19.02 13.98
CA ASP A 67 15.47 18.62 12.75
C ASP A 67 13.96 18.58 12.96
N ARG A 68 13.20 18.69 11.87
CA ARG A 68 11.75 18.58 11.92
C ARG A 68 11.29 17.31 11.22
N VAL A 69 10.54 16.48 11.93
CA VAL A 69 9.97 15.24 11.41
C VAL A 69 8.46 15.39 11.21
N ALA A 70 7.89 14.66 10.26
CA ALA A 70 6.47 14.70 9.98
C ALA A 70 5.69 13.87 11.01
N TYR A 71 4.70 14.52 11.63
CA TYR A 71 3.78 13.91 12.58
C TYR A 71 2.35 14.07 12.11
N ALA A 72 1.54 13.01 12.16
CA ALA A 72 0.18 13.04 11.67
C ALA A 72 -0.65 14.11 12.40
N ARG A 73 -1.52 14.80 11.64
CA ARG A 73 -2.30 15.93 12.16
C ARG A 73 -3.80 15.68 12.14
N ASP A 74 -4.33 15.18 11.02
CA ASP A 74 -5.76 14.94 10.86
C ASP A 74 -5.99 13.47 10.50
N ILE A 75 -6.36 12.68 11.50
CA ILE A 75 -6.70 11.26 11.35
C ILE A 75 -8.22 11.15 11.35
N VAL A 76 -8.82 11.05 10.17
CA VAL A 76 -10.28 11.05 10.03
C VAL A 76 -10.85 9.73 10.58
N PRO A 77 -11.69 9.76 11.64
CA PRO A 77 -12.32 8.54 12.14
C PRO A 77 -13.45 8.10 11.19
N PRO A 78 -13.82 6.81 11.18
CA PRO A 78 -14.95 6.33 10.40
C PRO A 78 -16.26 6.96 10.89
N ASP A 79 -17.08 7.43 9.95
CA ASP A 79 -18.40 7.98 10.28
C ASP A 79 -19.43 6.85 10.43
N ARG A 80 -19.58 6.34 11.66
CA ARG A 80 -20.50 5.25 11.98
C ARG A 80 -21.31 5.51 13.24
N ALA A 81 -22.57 5.08 13.21
CA ALA A 81 -23.43 5.08 14.39
C ALA A 81 -22.87 4.18 15.50
N VAL A 82 -22.83 4.69 16.73
CA VAL A 82 -22.34 3.97 17.92
C VAL A 82 -23.55 3.62 18.80
N TYR A 83 -23.86 2.33 18.95
CA TYR A 83 -25.07 1.89 19.66
C TYR A 83 -24.77 1.56 21.12
N TRP A 84 -25.74 1.81 22.01
CA TRP A 84 -25.61 1.42 23.42
C TRP A 84 -25.42 -0.09 23.63
N LEU A 85 -25.98 -0.89 22.71
CA LEU A 85 -25.89 -2.35 22.74
C LEU A 85 -24.44 -2.86 22.70
N ASP A 86 -23.50 -2.07 22.17
CA ASP A 86 -22.07 -2.43 22.09
C ASP A 86 -21.39 -2.38 23.47
N PHE A 87 -21.93 -1.60 24.40
CA PHE A 87 -21.31 -1.31 25.70
C PHE A 87 -22.08 -1.90 26.90
N LEU A 88 -23.34 -2.27 26.72
CA LEU A 88 -24.15 -2.86 27.79
C LEU A 88 -23.71 -4.31 28.06
N PRO A 89 -23.37 -4.69 29.31
CA PRO A 89 -23.02 -6.07 29.63
C PRO A 89 -24.24 -7.00 29.46
N PRO A 90 -24.26 -7.95 28.50
CA PRO A 90 -25.48 -8.66 28.13
C PRO A 90 -26.09 -9.52 29.25
N SER A 91 -25.24 -10.06 30.14
CA SER A 91 -25.67 -10.92 31.25
C SER A 91 -26.08 -10.14 32.51
N ALA A 92 -25.61 -8.90 32.68
CA ALA A 92 -25.91 -8.08 33.85
C ALA A 92 -26.99 -7.01 33.58
N THR A 93 -27.33 -6.80 32.32
CA THR A 93 -28.36 -5.84 31.87
C THR A 93 -29.67 -6.56 31.59
N TYR A 94 -30.78 -5.97 32.01
CA TYR A 94 -32.14 -6.46 31.79
C TYR A 94 -32.94 -5.40 31.04
N VAL A 95 -33.65 -5.81 29.99
CA VAL A 95 -34.49 -4.93 29.18
C VAL A 95 -35.83 -4.77 29.86
N VAL A 96 -36.23 -3.52 30.12
CA VAL A 96 -37.53 -3.20 30.71
C VAL A 96 -38.59 -3.30 29.63
N GLN A 97 -39.63 -4.06 29.91
CA GLN A 97 -40.77 -4.29 29.01
C GLN A 97 -41.74 -3.09 29.00
N PRO A 98 -42.55 -2.91 27.95
CA PRO A 98 -42.66 -3.76 26.75
C PRO A 98 -41.65 -3.42 25.65
N ILE A 99 -41.30 -4.41 24.81
CA ILE A 99 -40.63 -4.22 23.51
C ILE A 99 -41.43 -4.97 22.43
N SER A 100 -41.48 -4.43 21.20
CA SER A 100 -42.49 -4.80 20.20
C SER A 100 -42.53 -6.28 19.83
N PHE A 101 -41.39 -6.94 19.67
CA PHE A 101 -41.33 -8.34 19.23
C PHE A 101 -41.38 -9.36 20.38
N LEU A 102 -41.43 -8.91 21.64
CA LEU A 102 -41.39 -9.79 22.81
C LEU A 102 -42.80 -10.09 23.33
N ASN A 103 -43.62 -10.65 22.44
CA ASN A 103 -45.00 -11.05 22.74
C ASN A 103 -45.35 -12.35 22.01
N ARG A 104 -46.50 -12.94 22.36
CA ARG A 104 -46.91 -14.23 21.80
C ARG A 104 -47.21 -14.24 20.30
N LYS A 105 -47.60 -13.09 19.72
CA LYS A 105 -47.97 -12.94 18.31
C LYS A 105 -46.76 -12.83 17.40
N SER A 106 -45.65 -12.29 17.91
CA SER A 106 -44.43 -12.01 17.13
C SER A 106 -43.43 -13.17 17.12
N VAL A 107 -43.71 -14.26 17.84
CA VAL A 107 -42.83 -15.42 17.96
C VAL A 107 -43.50 -16.64 17.30
N PRO A 108 -42.80 -17.43 16.47
CA PRO A 108 -43.37 -18.59 15.78
C PRO A 108 -44.05 -19.61 16.72
N PRO A 109 -45.07 -20.34 16.23
CA PRO A 109 -45.63 -21.47 16.97
C PRO A 109 -44.55 -22.54 17.20
N GLY A 110 -44.46 -23.07 18.43
CA GLY A 110 -43.43 -24.06 18.81
C GLY A 110 -42.54 -23.66 19.99
N TYR A 111 -43.11 -23.20 21.11
CA TYR A 111 -42.35 -22.66 22.24
C TYR A 111 -41.31 -23.64 22.81
N ARG A 112 -41.55 -24.94 22.73
CA ARG A 112 -40.61 -25.96 23.23
C ARG A 112 -39.30 -25.96 22.43
N ASP A 113 -39.38 -25.88 21.10
CA ASP A 113 -38.19 -25.86 20.25
C ASP A 113 -37.37 -24.58 20.46
N LEU A 114 -38.06 -23.43 20.48
CA LEU A 114 -37.41 -22.14 20.72
C LEU A 114 -36.77 -22.06 22.11
N THR A 115 -37.40 -22.61 23.15
CA THR A 115 -36.82 -22.65 24.50
C THR A 115 -35.58 -23.54 24.59
N ARG A 116 -35.51 -24.59 23.76
CA ARG A 116 -34.33 -25.47 23.65
C ARG A 116 -33.17 -24.71 22.98
N LYS A 117 -33.44 -24.05 21.84
CA LYS A 117 -32.46 -23.22 21.11
C LYS A 117 -31.91 -22.08 21.97
N LEU A 118 -32.76 -21.44 22.77
CA LEU A 118 -32.38 -20.31 23.65
C LEU A 118 -31.90 -20.75 25.06
N ALA A 119 -31.80 -22.06 25.32
CA ALA A 119 -31.38 -22.63 26.61
C ALA A 119 -32.11 -22.03 27.85
N ILE A 120 -33.44 -21.92 27.78
CA ILE A 120 -34.27 -21.24 28.80
C ILE A 120 -35.46 -22.11 29.22
N LYS A 121 -35.76 -22.15 30.52
CA LYS A 121 -36.97 -22.85 31.03
C LYS A 121 -38.25 -22.25 30.44
N LEU A 122 -39.17 -23.11 29.97
CA LEU A 122 -40.45 -22.72 29.36
C LEU A 122 -41.28 -21.76 30.24
N ARG A 123 -41.30 -21.94 31.56
CA ARG A 123 -41.98 -21.04 32.51
C ARG A 123 -41.40 -19.63 32.47
N THR A 124 -40.08 -19.49 32.39
CA THR A 124 -39.39 -18.21 32.31
C THR A 124 -39.66 -17.53 30.97
N PHE A 125 -39.60 -18.29 29.87
CA PHE A 125 -39.91 -17.80 28.52
C PHE A 125 -41.35 -17.26 28.43
N LYS A 126 -42.34 -18.01 28.91
CA LYS A 126 -43.74 -17.55 29.01
C LYS A 126 -43.89 -16.30 29.89
N GLY A 127 -43.07 -16.18 30.93
CA GLY A 127 -43.02 -15.00 31.79
C GLY A 127 -42.50 -13.75 31.09
N TYR A 128 -41.52 -13.90 30.19
CA TYR A 128 -41.04 -12.82 29.33
C TYR A 128 -42.12 -12.41 28.32
N MET A 129 -42.68 -13.35 27.56
CA MET A 129 -43.72 -13.09 26.54
C MET A 129 -45.03 -12.49 27.08
N GLY A 130 -45.28 -12.62 28.38
CA GLY A 130 -46.43 -12.03 29.07
C GLY A 130 -46.09 -10.78 29.88
N HIS A 131 -44.91 -10.18 29.68
CA HIS A 131 -44.40 -8.99 30.38
C HIS A 131 -44.37 -9.09 31.92
N ARG A 132 -44.40 -10.31 32.47
CA ARG A 132 -44.34 -10.55 33.94
C ARG A 132 -42.91 -10.49 34.49
N ARG A 133 -41.92 -10.55 33.61
CA ARG A 133 -40.49 -10.53 33.95
C ARG A 133 -39.72 -9.74 32.90
N ASN A 134 -38.73 -8.96 33.34
CA ASN A 134 -37.78 -8.33 32.45
C ASN A 134 -36.72 -9.36 32.01
N PRO A 135 -36.52 -9.58 30.70
CA PRO A 135 -35.51 -10.49 30.21
C PRO A 135 -34.09 -9.90 30.31
N PRO A 136 -33.06 -10.73 30.54
CA PRO A 136 -31.67 -10.34 30.34
C PRO A 136 -31.43 -9.89 28.88
N LEU A 137 -30.53 -8.92 28.68
CA LEU A 137 -30.19 -8.42 27.34
C LEU A 137 -29.64 -9.53 26.44
N ARG A 138 -28.83 -10.47 26.99
CA ARG A 138 -28.36 -11.64 26.23
C ARG A 138 -29.50 -12.44 25.60
N PHE A 139 -30.63 -12.60 26.31
CA PHE A 139 -31.77 -13.34 25.79
C PHE A 139 -32.46 -12.56 24.67
N VAL A 140 -32.60 -11.24 24.85
CA VAL A 140 -33.22 -10.37 23.85
C VAL A 140 -32.40 -10.34 22.57
N LEU A 141 -31.06 -10.28 22.67
CA LEU A 141 -30.15 -10.34 21.52
C LEU A 141 -30.30 -11.67 20.76
N SER A 142 -30.23 -12.81 21.45
CA SER A 142 -30.38 -14.12 20.81
C SER A 142 -31.77 -14.34 20.19
N LEU A 143 -32.82 -13.84 20.83
CA LEU A 143 -34.17 -13.91 20.26
C LEU A 143 -34.31 -13.03 19.01
N ALA A 144 -33.76 -11.81 19.05
CA ALA A 144 -33.79 -10.89 17.91
C ALA A 144 -33.05 -11.47 16.69
N GLU A 145 -31.89 -12.11 16.92
CA GLU A 145 -31.11 -12.80 15.89
C GLU A 145 -31.91 -13.95 15.24
N LEU A 146 -32.56 -14.79 16.05
CA LEU A 146 -33.42 -15.88 15.54
C LEU A 146 -34.63 -15.37 14.75
N LEU A 147 -35.13 -14.18 15.07
CA LEU A 147 -36.26 -13.55 14.39
C LEU A 147 -35.83 -12.67 13.20
N GLY A 148 -34.53 -12.58 12.89
CA GLY A 148 -34.01 -11.75 11.81
C GLY A 148 -34.21 -10.25 12.02
N ILE A 149 -34.31 -9.79 13.28
CA ILE A 149 -34.53 -8.38 13.60
C ILE A 149 -33.24 -7.59 13.42
N GLU A 150 -33.29 -6.59 12.55
CA GLU A 150 -32.15 -5.71 12.31
C GLU A 150 -31.69 -4.99 13.58
N ARG A 151 -30.37 -4.82 13.71
CA ARG A 151 -29.73 -4.16 14.88
C ARG A 151 -30.24 -2.75 15.13
N LYS A 152 -30.49 -1.98 14.06
CA LYS A 152 -31.01 -0.60 14.14
C LYS A 152 -32.40 -0.56 14.77
N THR A 153 -33.27 -1.49 14.36
CA THR A 153 -34.61 -1.67 14.92
C THR A 153 -34.52 -2.10 16.37
N LEU A 154 -33.67 -3.09 16.67
CA LEU A 154 -33.46 -3.57 18.03
C LEU A 154 -32.97 -2.48 18.99
N ALA A 155 -32.00 -1.66 18.57
CA ALA A 155 -31.52 -0.52 19.35
C ALA A 155 -32.61 0.55 19.54
N SER A 156 -33.55 0.67 18.60
CA SER A 156 -34.66 1.59 18.70
C SER A 156 -35.74 1.15 19.69
N GLU A 157 -35.91 -0.16 19.88
CA GLU A 157 -36.84 -0.74 20.85
C GLU A 157 -36.31 -0.70 22.29
N ILE A 158 -35.00 -0.92 22.48
CA ILE A 158 -34.39 -1.01 23.81
C ILE A 158 -34.13 0.41 24.35
N ARG A 159 -35.16 1.01 24.98
CA ARG A 159 -35.10 2.37 25.57
C ARG A 159 -34.86 2.39 27.07
N TYR A 160 -35.32 1.37 27.79
CA TYR A 160 -35.21 1.30 29.25
C TYR A 160 -34.51 0.02 29.65
N VAL A 161 -33.43 0.15 30.42
CA VAL A 161 -32.61 -0.96 30.88
C VAL A 161 -32.30 -0.82 32.37
N LYS A 162 -32.08 -1.95 33.06
CA LYS A 162 -31.70 -1.97 34.46
C LYS A 162 -30.69 -3.07 34.75
N SER A 163 -29.97 -2.94 35.86
CA SER A 163 -29.34 -4.11 36.48
C SER A 163 -30.39 -4.94 37.24
N LYS A 164 -30.05 -6.18 37.62
CA LYS A 164 -30.96 -7.14 38.27
C LYS A 164 -31.80 -6.51 39.41
N TRP A 165 -31.15 -5.74 40.27
CA TRP A 165 -31.76 -5.08 41.43
C TRP A 165 -31.75 -3.54 41.34
N GLY A 166 -31.38 -3.00 40.17
CA GLY A 166 -31.28 -1.55 39.95
C GLY A 166 -32.59 -0.90 39.52
N LYS A 167 -32.62 0.43 39.63
CA LYS A 167 -33.64 1.27 38.99
C LYS A 167 -33.46 1.28 37.46
N PRO A 168 -34.53 1.40 36.67
CA PRO A 168 -34.45 1.64 35.23
C PRO A 168 -33.61 2.88 34.89
N VAL A 169 -32.89 2.80 33.80
CA VAL A 169 -32.16 3.88 33.16
C VAL A 169 -32.70 4.01 31.74
N GLN A 170 -33.03 5.23 31.36
CA GLN A 170 -33.45 5.57 30.01
C GLN A 170 -32.21 5.82 29.15
N LEU A 171 -32.09 5.07 28.05
CA LEU A 171 -31.01 5.21 27.08
C LEU A 171 -31.60 5.54 25.69
N PRO A 172 -31.05 6.52 24.98
CA PRO A 172 -31.32 6.69 23.55
C PRO A 172 -30.84 5.45 22.77
N PRO A 173 -31.22 5.27 21.49
CA PRO A 173 -30.76 4.11 20.70
C PRO A 173 -29.25 4.13 20.47
N MET A 174 -28.70 5.33 20.29
CA MET A 174 -27.30 5.57 20.00
C MET A 174 -26.66 6.37 21.13
N LEU A 175 -25.34 6.23 21.27
CA LEU A 175 -24.54 7.09 22.11
C LEU A 175 -24.62 8.53 21.61
N ASN A 176 -24.73 9.50 22.52
CA ASN A 176 -24.91 10.91 22.17
C ASN A 176 -23.91 11.82 22.89
N GLU A 177 -23.87 13.08 22.46
CA GLU A 177 -22.97 14.10 23.01
C GLU A 177 -23.19 14.31 24.52
N ASP A 178 -24.44 14.30 24.99
CA ASP A 178 -24.79 14.46 26.41
C ASP A 178 -24.08 13.40 27.27
N PHE A 179 -24.15 12.12 26.91
CA PHE A 179 -23.46 11.07 27.66
C PHE A 179 -21.93 11.19 27.56
N MET A 180 -21.40 11.49 26.37
CA MET A 180 -19.95 11.61 26.18
C MET A 180 -19.37 12.76 26.99
N TRP A 181 -20.05 13.91 27.03
CA TRP A 181 -19.69 15.02 27.90
C TRP A 181 -19.75 14.60 29.39
N LEU A 182 -20.79 13.86 29.79
CA LEU A 182 -20.91 13.34 31.16
C LEU A 182 -19.73 12.41 31.51
N ALA A 183 -19.32 11.52 30.60
CA ALA A 183 -18.16 10.67 30.81
C ALA A 183 -16.87 11.50 30.93
N GLY A 184 -16.70 12.53 30.09
CA GLY A 184 -15.56 13.44 30.14
C GLY A 184 -15.43 14.20 31.45
N ILE A 185 -16.52 14.81 31.94
CA ILE A 185 -16.50 15.55 33.21
C ILE A 185 -16.29 14.61 34.41
N ILE A 186 -16.73 13.34 34.32
CA ILE A 186 -16.43 12.34 35.36
C ILE A 186 -14.95 11.93 35.33
N ALA A 187 -14.35 11.83 34.15
CA ALA A 187 -12.93 11.53 33.99
C ALA A 187 -12.05 12.62 34.65
N SER A 188 -12.44 13.89 34.55
CA SER A 188 -11.73 15.05 35.14
C SER A 188 -12.16 15.37 36.58
N ASP A 189 -13.31 16.01 36.75
CA ASP A 189 -13.77 16.58 38.02
C ASP A 189 -14.75 15.67 38.78
N GLY A 190 -14.96 14.45 38.31
CA GLY A 190 -15.82 13.45 38.96
C GLY A 190 -15.10 12.24 39.54
N HIS A 191 -15.89 11.34 40.11
CA HIS A 191 -15.41 10.12 40.74
C HIS A 191 -16.49 9.04 40.75
N LEU A 192 -16.08 7.80 40.44
CA LEU A 192 -16.92 6.61 40.57
C LEU A 192 -16.60 5.89 41.88
N LYS A 193 -17.58 5.77 42.78
CA LYS A 193 -17.43 5.02 44.04
C LYS A 193 -18.08 3.65 43.92
N LYS A 194 -17.30 2.59 44.10
CA LYS A 194 -17.79 1.22 44.34
C LYS A 194 -17.81 0.95 45.84
N SER A 195 -18.90 0.40 46.35
CA SER A 195 -19.04 0.06 47.77
C SER A 195 -19.74 -1.29 47.93
N MET A 196 -19.39 -2.00 49.00
CA MET A 196 -19.97 -3.29 49.38
C MET A 196 -20.74 -3.10 50.68
N SER A 197 -21.89 -3.77 50.78
CA SER A 197 -22.69 -3.82 51.99
C SER A 197 -23.20 -5.23 52.18
N ASP A 198 -23.10 -5.76 53.40
CA ASP A 198 -23.55 -7.11 53.73
C ASP A 198 -25.05 -7.32 53.48
N ARG A 199 -25.86 -6.24 53.58
CA ARG A 199 -27.31 -6.27 53.35
C ARG A 199 -27.75 -5.98 51.92
N ARG A 200 -27.00 -5.17 51.16
CA ARG A 200 -27.42 -4.64 49.83
C ARG A 200 -26.52 -5.07 48.67
N GLY A 201 -25.46 -5.83 48.94
CA GLY A 201 -24.46 -6.24 47.95
C GLY A 201 -23.63 -5.06 47.44
N THR A 202 -23.06 -5.21 46.24
CA THR A 202 -22.27 -4.16 45.59
C THR A 202 -23.18 -3.03 45.08
N TYR A 203 -22.86 -1.78 45.42
CA TYR A 203 -23.52 -0.60 44.87
C TYR A 203 -22.53 0.43 44.35
N TYR A 204 -23.00 1.23 43.38
CA TYR A 204 -22.18 2.19 42.65
C TYR A 204 -22.76 3.61 42.74
N GLN A 205 -21.89 4.59 42.97
CA GLN A 205 -22.25 6.00 43.00
C GLN A 205 -21.38 6.79 42.02
N ILE A 206 -22.02 7.65 41.26
CA ILE A 206 -21.38 8.64 40.38
C ILE A 206 -21.41 9.97 41.12
N ARG A 207 -20.27 10.65 41.19
CA ARG A 207 -20.13 11.97 41.82
C ARG A 207 -19.40 12.92 40.89
N ILE A 208 -19.84 14.16 40.81
CA ILE A 208 -19.21 15.24 40.02
C ILE A 208 -19.07 16.46 40.92
N PHE A 209 -17.90 17.09 40.93
CA PHE A 209 -17.57 18.23 41.77
C PHE A 209 -17.19 19.42 40.90
N ASN A 210 -17.84 20.57 41.06
CA ASN A 210 -17.41 21.78 40.36
C ASN A 210 -17.91 23.05 41.08
N LYS A 211 -17.26 24.19 40.82
CA LYS A 211 -17.68 25.52 41.31
C LYS A 211 -18.63 26.22 40.34
N ASP A 212 -18.53 25.93 39.03
CA ASP A 212 -19.38 26.54 38.01
C ASP A 212 -20.78 25.90 38.03
N GLU A 213 -21.78 26.72 38.36
CA GLU A 213 -23.17 26.29 38.44
C GLU A 213 -23.70 25.73 37.11
N ARG A 214 -23.23 26.25 35.97
CA ARG A 214 -23.67 25.80 34.64
C ARG A 214 -23.22 24.37 34.36
N ILE A 215 -22.04 23.97 34.85
CA ILE A 215 -21.55 22.59 34.73
C ILE A 215 -22.41 21.65 35.59
N ILE A 216 -22.75 22.09 36.80
CA ILE A 216 -23.61 21.35 37.73
C ILE A 216 -25.01 21.16 37.14
N GLU A 217 -25.61 22.21 36.59
CA GLU A 217 -26.92 22.18 35.93
C GLU A 217 -26.93 21.26 34.70
N LYS A 218 -25.89 21.32 33.85
CA LYS A 218 -25.76 20.42 32.70
C LYS A 218 -25.67 18.96 33.14
N ALA A 219 -24.86 18.65 34.16
CA ALA A 219 -24.77 17.29 34.70
C ALA A 219 -26.12 16.79 35.27
N LEU A 220 -26.85 17.64 36.00
CA LEU A 220 -28.18 17.32 36.51
C LEU A 220 -29.17 17.05 35.38
N SER A 221 -29.19 17.90 34.36
CA SER A 221 -30.07 17.79 33.20
C SER A 221 -29.85 16.45 32.50
N ILE A 222 -28.60 16.10 32.20
CA ILE A 222 -28.25 14.83 31.53
C ILE A 222 -28.69 13.63 32.38
N LEU A 223 -28.35 13.62 33.68
CA LEU A 223 -28.72 12.52 34.58
C LEU A 223 -30.24 12.36 34.71
N ARG A 224 -31.00 13.46 34.75
CA ARG A 224 -32.48 13.43 34.78
C ARG A 224 -33.06 12.92 33.47
N LYS A 225 -32.53 13.34 32.31
CA LYS A 225 -32.92 12.80 30.98
C LYS A 225 -32.71 11.30 30.87
N MET A 226 -31.72 10.75 31.60
CA MET A 226 -31.49 9.30 31.68
C MET A 226 -32.41 8.58 32.70
N GLY A 227 -33.43 9.26 33.24
CA GLY A 227 -34.40 8.70 34.18
C GLY A 227 -33.88 8.54 35.62
N LEU A 228 -32.82 9.26 35.98
CA LEU A 228 -32.22 9.18 37.32
C LEU A 228 -32.60 10.39 38.20
N THR A 229 -32.49 10.18 39.51
CA THR A 229 -32.77 11.19 40.54
C THR A 229 -31.47 11.61 41.25
N PRO A 230 -30.66 12.51 40.66
CA PRO A 230 -29.45 13.02 41.30
C PRO A 230 -29.78 13.98 42.45
N SER A 231 -28.94 13.99 43.49
CA SER A 231 -28.97 14.99 44.56
C SER A 231 -27.78 15.95 44.44
N VAL A 232 -27.95 17.18 44.91
CA VAL A 232 -26.88 18.18 44.99
C VAL A 232 -26.58 18.46 46.46
N THR A 233 -25.30 18.57 46.80
CA THR A 233 -24.87 18.99 48.13
C THR A 233 -23.77 20.03 48.00
N MET A 234 -23.81 21.09 48.80
CA MET A 234 -22.79 22.11 48.86
C MET A 234 -21.71 21.71 49.87
N ARG A 235 -20.43 21.85 49.49
CA ARG A 235 -19.27 21.61 50.37
C ARG A 235 -18.58 22.93 50.72
N ALA A 236 -17.72 22.90 51.74
CA ALA A 236 -16.88 24.04 52.12
C ALA A 236 -16.08 24.57 50.90
N GLY A 237 -15.98 25.90 50.76
CA GLY A 237 -15.25 26.57 49.67
C GLY A 237 -16.01 26.74 48.35
N GLY A 238 -17.35 26.62 48.37
CA GLY A 238 -18.23 26.91 47.22
C GLY A 238 -18.36 25.78 46.19
N ASN A 239 -17.71 24.62 46.42
CA ASN A 239 -17.82 23.46 45.56
C ASN A 239 -19.19 22.77 45.71
N ARG A 240 -19.92 22.58 44.61
CA ARG A 240 -21.15 21.79 44.59
C ARG A 240 -20.83 20.37 44.13
N MET A 241 -21.48 19.39 44.78
CA MET A 241 -21.36 17.97 44.45
C MET A 241 -22.70 17.45 43.91
N VAL A 242 -22.72 17.01 42.66
CA VAL A 242 -23.80 16.18 42.12
C VAL A 242 -23.52 14.73 42.48
N GLN A 243 -24.51 14.00 42.99
CA GLN A 243 -24.39 12.60 43.33
C GLN A 243 -25.60 11.79 42.86
N VAL A 244 -25.37 10.62 42.29
CA VAL A 244 -26.42 9.68 41.91
C VAL A 244 -25.96 8.23 42.06
N GLY A 245 -26.85 7.36 42.55
CA GLY A 245 -26.59 5.91 42.62
C GLY A 245 -27.07 5.21 41.37
N SER A 246 -26.20 4.45 40.69
CA SER A 246 -26.61 3.64 39.53
C SER A 246 -25.71 2.42 39.37
N ASN A 247 -26.29 1.24 39.63
CA ASN A 247 -25.62 -0.06 39.46
C ASN A 247 -25.48 -0.49 38.00
N LEU A 248 -26.05 0.27 37.06
CA LEU A 248 -25.86 0.08 35.63
C LEU A 248 -24.85 1.09 35.07
N LEU A 249 -25.08 2.40 35.29
CA LEU A 249 -24.24 3.45 34.70
C LEU A 249 -22.85 3.51 35.33
N GLY A 250 -22.68 3.23 36.63
CA GLY A 250 -21.36 3.25 37.27
C GLY A 250 -20.37 2.29 36.58
N PRO A 251 -20.68 0.98 36.50
CA PRO A 251 -19.88 0.01 35.73
C PRO A 251 -19.72 0.36 34.25
N LEU A 252 -20.78 0.87 33.62
CA LEU A 252 -20.78 1.22 32.20
C LEU A 252 -19.81 2.38 31.89
N ILE A 253 -19.89 3.47 32.64
CA ILE A 253 -18.98 4.64 32.53
C ILE A 253 -17.54 4.21 32.82
N SER A 254 -17.34 3.26 33.74
CA SER A 254 -15.99 2.75 34.02
C SER A 254 -15.32 2.10 32.80
N ARG A 255 -16.09 1.54 31.86
CA ARG A 255 -15.56 1.00 30.59
C ARG A 255 -14.97 2.07 29.68
N PHE A 256 -15.31 3.34 29.88
CA PHE A 256 -14.72 4.49 29.17
C PHE A 256 -13.40 4.97 29.82
N GLY A 257 -12.68 4.04 30.46
CA GLY A 257 -11.35 4.28 31.02
C GLY A 257 -11.33 5.00 32.37
N ILE A 258 -12.45 5.01 33.09
CA ILE A 258 -12.60 5.71 34.38
C ILE A 258 -12.63 4.67 35.52
N PRO A 259 -11.54 4.48 36.29
CA PRO A 259 -11.49 3.47 37.33
C PRO A 259 -12.23 3.90 38.62
N PHE A 260 -12.63 2.92 39.42
CA PHE A 260 -13.30 3.13 40.72
C PHE A 260 -12.37 3.56 41.86
N ARG A 261 -11.05 3.48 41.65
CA ARG A 261 -9.99 3.83 42.61
C ARG A 261 -8.81 4.41 41.86
N ASP A 262 -8.06 5.28 42.53
CA ASP A 262 -6.82 5.89 42.03
C ASP A 262 -6.97 6.54 40.64
N LYS A 263 -8.15 7.11 40.38
CA LYS A 263 -8.54 7.70 39.09
C LYS A 263 -7.50 8.69 38.57
N SER A 264 -6.98 9.57 39.43
CA SER A 264 -6.02 10.61 39.06
C SER A 264 -4.76 10.08 38.36
N LEU A 265 -4.36 8.83 38.63
CA LEU A 265 -3.18 8.19 38.03
C LEU A 265 -3.54 7.13 36.99
N ARG A 266 -4.72 6.51 37.10
CA ARG A 266 -5.12 5.32 36.31
C ARG A 266 -6.17 5.57 35.23
N VAL A 267 -6.76 6.77 35.17
CA VAL A 267 -7.67 7.13 34.08
C VAL A 267 -6.94 7.02 32.73
N PHE A 268 -7.62 6.61 31.67
CA PHE A 268 -7.06 6.52 30.33
C PHE A 268 -8.16 6.65 29.28
N VAL A 269 -7.78 6.84 28.01
CA VAL A 269 -8.74 6.76 26.89
C VAL A 269 -8.66 5.36 26.29
N PRO A 270 -9.76 4.58 26.26
CA PRO A 270 -9.80 3.30 25.56
C PRO A 270 -9.72 3.44 24.03
N ASP A 271 -9.03 2.51 23.37
CA ASP A 271 -8.80 2.54 21.92
C ASP A 271 -10.08 2.60 21.08
N PHE A 272 -11.18 1.97 21.54
CA PHE A 272 -12.45 2.01 20.82
C PHE A 272 -12.97 3.45 20.62
N MET A 273 -12.63 4.39 21.51
CA MET A 273 -13.04 5.79 21.39
C MET A 273 -12.34 6.51 20.24
N LEU A 274 -11.17 6.03 19.79
CA LEU A 274 -10.44 6.59 18.65
C LEU A 274 -11.19 6.39 17.32
N SER A 275 -12.19 5.49 17.31
CA SER A 275 -13.04 5.18 16.15
C SER A 275 -14.43 5.81 16.22
N PHE A 276 -14.68 6.69 17.21
CA PHE A 276 -15.97 7.35 17.36
C PHE A 276 -16.10 8.54 16.40
N PRO A 277 -17.34 8.89 15.99
CA PRO A 277 -17.60 10.13 15.26
C PRO A 277 -17.04 11.36 15.97
N ARG A 278 -16.57 12.35 15.20
CA ARG A 278 -15.95 13.58 15.72
C ARG A 278 -16.82 14.31 16.77
N LEU A 279 -18.14 14.30 16.60
CA LEU A 279 -19.08 14.90 17.55
C LEU A 279 -19.00 14.24 18.95
N LEU A 280 -18.91 12.91 19.01
CA LEU A 280 -18.82 12.18 20.28
C LEU A 280 -17.45 12.40 20.95
N ILE A 281 -16.38 12.43 20.16
CA ILE A 281 -15.02 12.73 20.64
C ILE A 281 -14.96 14.16 21.19
N GLY A 282 -15.50 15.13 20.44
CA GLY A 282 -15.58 16.54 20.84
C GLY A 282 -16.36 16.73 22.13
N ALA A 283 -17.50 16.05 22.29
CA ALA A 283 -18.29 16.11 23.51
C ALA A 283 -17.55 15.55 24.74
N PHE A 284 -16.82 14.42 24.59
CA PHE A 284 -15.97 13.90 25.66
C PHE A 284 -14.88 14.89 26.07
N LEU A 285 -14.15 15.42 25.10
CA LEU A 285 -13.09 16.39 25.34
C LEU A 285 -13.62 17.70 25.94
N ALA A 286 -14.84 18.12 25.58
CA ALA A 286 -15.52 19.25 26.20
C ALA A 286 -15.79 19.01 27.70
N GLY A 287 -16.22 17.80 28.07
CA GLY A 287 -16.40 17.42 29.48
C GLY A 287 -15.08 17.40 30.25
N VAL A 288 -14.02 16.88 29.64
CA VAL A 288 -12.67 16.90 30.24
C VAL A 288 -12.20 18.35 30.46
N PHE A 289 -12.35 19.21 29.45
CA PHE A 289 -11.98 20.62 29.52
C PHE A 289 -12.81 21.41 30.55
N ASP A 290 -14.11 21.12 30.65
CA ASP A 290 -14.99 21.73 31.66
C ASP A 290 -14.57 21.38 33.09
N GLY A 291 -13.91 20.25 33.31
CA GLY A 291 -13.27 19.94 34.60
C GLY A 291 -11.87 20.56 34.71
N ASP A 292 -10.89 19.89 34.11
CA ASP A 292 -9.45 20.14 34.30
C ASP A 292 -8.84 21.12 33.27
N GLY A 293 -9.65 21.63 32.35
CA GLY A 293 -9.21 22.53 31.29
C GLY A 293 -9.25 24.02 31.66
N SER A 294 -8.35 24.78 31.06
CA SER A 294 -8.32 26.24 31.14
C SER A 294 -7.90 26.85 29.81
N TYR A 295 -8.41 28.05 29.54
CA TYR A 295 -7.95 28.90 28.45
C TYR A 295 -7.24 30.12 29.05
N SER A 296 -6.08 30.48 28.51
CA SER A 296 -5.34 31.68 28.94
C SER A 296 -4.86 32.50 27.75
N GLU A 297 -4.86 33.82 27.92
CA GLU A 297 -4.16 34.78 27.07
C GLU A 297 -3.14 35.54 27.92
N THR A 298 -1.84 35.42 27.62
CA THR A 298 -0.76 36.14 28.32
C THR A 298 0.01 37.03 27.35
N LYS A 299 0.53 38.16 27.81
CA LYS A 299 1.40 39.02 26.99
C LYS A 299 2.77 38.36 26.80
N TYR A 300 3.36 38.49 25.60
CA TYR A 300 4.71 37.99 25.35
C TYR A 300 5.74 38.74 26.23
N PRO A 301 6.73 38.05 26.84
CA PRO A 301 7.70 38.69 27.75
C PRO A 301 8.60 39.75 27.09
N ARG A 302 8.71 39.75 25.75
CA ARG A 302 9.54 40.68 24.97
C ARG A 302 8.71 41.41 23.89
N GLY A 303 8.07 42.51 24.27
CA GLY A 303 8.02 43.73 23.46
C GLY A 303 7.11 43.86 22.22
N ILE A 304 6.19 42.94 21.92
CA ILE A 304 5.20 43.14 20.85
C ILE A 304 3.81 42.90 21.45
N ASN A 305 2.77 43.63 21.03
CA ASN A 305 1.35 43.44 21.44
C ASN A 305 0.77 42.03 21.12
N THR A 306 1.62 41.05 20.84
CA THR A 306 1.30 39.65 20.58
C THR A 306 0.95 38.93 21.88
N LYS A 307 -0.29 38.45 21.97
CA LYS A 307 -0.74 37.58 23.06
C LYS A 307 -0.39 36.11 22.76
N VAL A 308 0.22 35.42 23.73
CA VAL A 308 0.32 33.96 23.74
C VAL A 308 -1.00 33.39 24.23
N ARG A 309 -1.59 32.50 23.45
CA ARG A 309 -2.86 31.86 23.76
C ARG A 309 -2.65 30.38 23.95
N ALA A 310 -3.30 29.79 24.94
CA ALA A 310 -3.23 28.36 25.15
C ALA A 310 -4.52 27.81 25.75
N ILE A 311 -4.94 26.66 25.25
CA ILE A 311 -5.79 25.73 25.99
C ILE A 311 -4.85 24.76 26.70
N VAL A 312 -5.06 24.56 28.00
CA VAL A 312 -4.28 23.62 28.83
C VAL A 312 -5.22 22.70 29.59
N ILE A 313 -5.00 21.40 29.47
CA ILE A 313 -5.64 20.36 30.29
C ILE A 313 -4.54 19.67 31.10
N ALA A 314 -4.73 19.51 32.40
CA ALA A 314 -3.77 18.85 33.28
C ALA A 314 -4.30 17.49 33.77
N THR A 315 -3.42 16.50 33.90
CA THR A 315 -3.77 15.19 34.48
C THR A 315 -2.54 14.54 35.13
N GLY A 316 -2.77 13.73 36.16
CA GLY A 316 -1.73 12.90 36.79
C GLY A 316 -1.48 11.57 36.05
N SER A 317 -2.26 11.27 35.00
CA SER A 317 -2.12 10.03 34.24
C SER A 317 -1.53 10.26 32.85
N GLU A 318 -0.36 9.69 32.61
CA GLU A 318 0.31 9.69 31.30
C GLU A 318 -0.57 9.05 30.21
N LYS A 319 -1.19 7.91 30.52
CA LYS A 319 -2.06 7.20 29.57
C LYS A 319 -3.26 8.05 29.17
N PHE A 320 -3.82 8.82 30.10
CA PHE A 320 -4.89 9.76 29.78
C PHE A 320 -4.40 10.95 28.96
N ALA A 321 -3.23 11.50 29.28
CA ALA A 321 -2.67 12.62 28.53
C ALA A 321 -2.37 12.23 27.07
N CYS A 322 -1.73 11.08 26.86
CA CYS A 322 -1.52 10.50 25.54
C CYS A 322 -2.85 10.20 24.84
N GLY A 323 -3.81 9.60 25.54
CA GLY A 323 -5.13 9.30 24.98
C GLY A 323 -5.91 10.55 24.54
N ILE A 324 -5.86 11.63 25.32
CA ILE A 324 -6.44 12.93 24.96
C ILE A 324 -5.75 13.47 23.70
N HIS A 325 -4.42 13.39 23.63
CA HIS A 325 -3.68 13.78 22.44
C HIS A 325 -4.15 13.01 21.19
N GLU A 326 -4.30 11.68 21.28
CA GLU A 326 -4.80 10.87 20.17
C GLU A 326 -6.24 11.25 19.74
N LEU A 327 -7.13 11.54 20.71
CA LEU A 327 -8.49 12.05 20.42
C LEU A 327 -8.47 13.41 19.73
N LEU A 328 -7.54 14.31 20.13
CA LEU A 328 -7.38 15.62 19.50
C LEU A 328 -6.93 15.48 18.04
N LEU A 329 -6.06 14.53 17.71
CA LEU A 329 -5.69 14.22 16.32
C LEU A 329 -6.90 13.77 15.48
N ARG A 330 -7.90 13.10 16.07
CA ARG A 330 -9.16 12.75 15.37
C ARG A 330 -10.05 13.96 15.04
N LEU A 331 -9.83 15.07 15.74
CA LEU A 331 -10.46 16.37 15.49
C LEU A 331 -9.59 17.28 14.61
N GLY A 332 -8.44 16.80 14.13
CA GLY A 332 -7.47 17.59 13.37
C GLY A 332 -6.73 18.63 14.21
N VAL A 333 -6.62 18.43 15.53
CA VAL A 333 -6.04 19.33 16.53
C VAL A 333 -4.71 18.75 17.02
N LEU A 334 -3.60 19.42 16.70
CA LEU A 334 -2.28 19.04 17.23
C LEU A 334 -2.06 19.66 18.63
N SER A 335 -1.71 18.82 19.60
CA SER A 335 -1.39 19.26 20.97
C SER A 335 -0.01 18.80 21.42
N THR A 336 0.58 19.52 22.38
CA THR A 336 1.81 19.11 23.07
C THR A 336 1.46 18.41 24.37
N VAL A 337 2.08 17.27 24.67
CA VAL A 337 2.01 16.60 25.97
C VAL A 337 3.29 16.89 26.75
N ALA A 338 3.25 17.87 27.64
CA ALA A 338 4.39 18.23 28.48
C ALA A 338 4.35 17.49 29.82
N ARG A 339 5.47 16.88 30.22
CA ARG A 339 5.65 16.25 31.53
C ARG A 339 6.32 17.23 32.49
N ASP A 340 5.66 17.53 33.60
CA ASP A 340 6.21 18.33 34.70
C ASP A 340 6.56 17.40 35.86
N THR A 341 7.85 17.24 36.15
CA THR A 341 8.36 16.37 37.23
C THR A 341 8.47 17.10 38.57
N ARG A 342 8.17 18.39 38.63
CA ARG A 342 8.17 19.14 39.88
C ARG A 342 7.05 18.62 40.77
N ALA A 343 7.37 18.36 42.03
CA ALA A 343 6.37 17.94 43.00
C ALA A 343 5.30 19.03 43.12
N LEU A 344 4.04 18.66 42.90
CA LEU A 344 2.94 19.60 42.98
C LEU A 344 2.61 19.81 44.45
N THR A 345 2.79 21.03 44.95
CA THR A 345 2.44 21.39 46.33
C THR A 345 1.11 22.14 46.33
N VAL A 346 0.08 21.56 46.94
CA VAL A 346 -1.27 22.14 47.03
C VAL A 346 -1.68 22.26 48.49
N ASN A 347 -2.27 23.38 48.87
CA ASN A 347 -2.91 23.52 50.17
C ASN A 347 -4.31 22.86 50.13
N LEU A 348 -4.43 21.68 50.73
CA LEU A 348 -5.68 20.92 50.83
C LEU A 348 -6.17 20.93 52.28
N ASN A 349 -7.35 21.50 52.51
CA ASN A 349 -7.97 21.60 53.84
C ASN A 349 -7.04 22.24 54.90
N GLY A 350 -6.27 23.26 54.53
CA GLY A 350 -5.34 23.96 55.43
C GLY A 350 -3.99 23.24 55.63
N ARG A 351 -3.75 22.11 54.96
CA ARG A 351 -2.46 21.39 54.99
C ARG A 351 -1.78 21.46 53.63
N VAL A 352 -0.51 21.86 53.64
CA VAL A 352 0.37 21.80 52.47
C VAL A 352 0.63 20.32 52.16
N THR A 353 0.08 19.84 51.04
CA THR A 353 0.22 18.46 50.58
C THR A 353 1.10 18.45 49.34
N THR A 354 2.18 17.68 49.37
CA THR A 354 3.10 17.51 48.25
C THR A 354 2.78 16.22 47.51
N PHE A 355 2.47 16.33 46.22
CA PHE A 355 2.25 15.20 45.33
C PHE A 355 3.55 14.91 44.57
N PRO A 356 4.19 13.75 44.81
CA PRO A 356 5.49 13.42 44.19
C PRO A 356 5.35 12.97 42.73
N ASN A 357 4.14 12.71 42.26
CA ASN A 357 3.90 12.20 40.92
C ASN A 357 3.97 13.32 39.87
N PRO A 358 4.49 13.03 38.67
CA PRO A 358 4.53 14.01 37.60
C PRO A 358 3.13 14.42 37.16
N VAL A 359 2.99 15.68 36.74
CA VAL A 359 1.76 16.21 36.12
C VAL A 359 1.98 16.32 34.62
N TYR A 360 1.05 15.80 33.84
CA TYR A 360 1.06 15.89 32.39
C TYR A 360 0.12 17.00 31.95
N ARG A 361 0.61 17.92 31.12
CA ARG A 361 -0.14 19.04 30.55
C ARG A 361 -0.31 18.86 29.06
N ILE A 362 -1.56 18.76 28.60
CA ILE A 362 -1.92 18.77 27.19
C ILE A 362 -2.16 20.22 26.80
N ILE A 363 -1.38 20.74 25.84
CA ILE A 363 -1.35 22.16 25.49
C ILE A 363 -1.68 22.34 24.01
N ILE A 364 -2.67 23.18 23.70
CA ILE A 364 -3.02 23.60 22.33
C ILE A 364 -2.73 25.10 22.21
N ARG A 365 -1.79 25.48 21.33
CA ARG A 365 -1.32 26.88 21.19
C ARG A 365 -1.72 27.56 19.89
N SER A 366 -1.74 26.80 18.79
CA SER A 366 -2.04 27.33 17.47
C SER A 366 -3.49 27.84 17.42
N ILE A 367 -3.70 29.02 16.83
CA ILE A 367 -5.04 29.61 16.71
C ILE A 367 -5.96 28.69 15.90
N ALA A 368 -5.46 28.09 14.81
CA ALA A 368 -6.23 27.12 14.01
C ALA A 368 -6.69 25.90 14.83
N ASP A 369 -5.81 25.38 15.69
CA ASP A 369 -6.10 24.21 16.52
C ASP A 369 -7.06 24.57 17.68
N ILE A 370 -6.93 25.77 18.26
CA ILE A 370 -7.89 26.32 19.25
C ILE A 370 -9.27 26.52 18.62
N GLN A 371 -9.35 27.04 17.40
CA GLN A 371 -10.61 27.20 16.66
C GLN A 371 -11.27 25.84 16.37
N LYS A 372 -10.50 24.86 15.89
CA LYS A 372 -10.98 23.48 15.67
C LYS A 372 -11.48 22.87 16.99
N PHE A 373 -10.71 22.96 18.07
CA PHE A 373 -11.14 22.50 19.39
C PHE A 373 -12.45 23.17 19.81
N ARG A 374 -12.55 24.51 19.72
CA ARG A 374 -13.77 25.26 20.04
C ARG A 374 -14.98 24.81 19.21
N SER A 375 -14.78 24.48 17.93
CA SER A 375 -15.86 24.06 17.04
C SER A 375 -16.42 22.67 17.37
N TRP A 376 -15.54 21.73 17.74
CA TRP A 376 -15.90 20.34 18.05
C TRP A 376 -16.25 20.13 19.53
N ALA A 377 -15.45 20.69 20.43
CA ALA A 377 -15.63 20.61 21.88
C ALA A 377 -16.47 21.78 22.37
N ARG A 378 -17.80 21.64 22.26
CA ARG A 378 -18.81 22.60 22.73
C ARG A 378 -18.90 22.61 24.27
N SER A 379 -17.87 23.17 24.91
CA SER A 379 -17.72 23.27 26.36
C SER A 379 -18.67 24.29 27.00
N VAL A 380 -18.96 24.10 28.29
CA VAL A 380 -19.67 25.09 29.11
C VAL A 380 -18.77 26.29 29.41
N LYS A 381 -17.49 26.04 29.71
CA LYS A 381 -16.47 27.09 29.80
C LYS A 381 -16.31 27.76 28.44
N GLN A 382 -16.38 29.09 28.40
CA GLN A 382 -16.27 29.84 27.16
C GLN A 382 -14.83 29.91 26.67
N ILE A 383 -14.64 29.59 25.38
CA ILE A 383 -13.39 29.83 24.65
C ILE A 383 -13.67 30.98 23.68
N PRO A 384 -12.96 32.13 23.80
CA PRO A 384 -13.15 33.27 22.91
C PRO A 384 -12.97 32.90 21.44
N LYS A 385 -13.73 33.55 20.54
CA LYS A 385 -13.44 33.48 19.11
C LYS A 385 -12.16 34.30 18.86
N ILE A 386 -11.15 33.64 18.30
CA ILE A 386 -9.85 34.24 17.99
C ILE A 386 -9.52 33.97 16.53
N GLU A 387 -8.81 34.89 15.87
CA GLU A 387 -8.44 34.82 14.46
C GLU A 387 -6.96 35.22 14.28
N TYR A 388 -6.33 34.75 13.20
CA TYR A 388 -4.99 35.21 12.83
C TYR A 388 -5.06 36.66 12.32
N SER A 389 -3.96 37.40 12.49
CA SER A 389 -3.83 38.71 11.83
C SER A 389 -3.86 38.54 10.32
N THR A 390 -4.56 39.43 9.62
CA THR A 390 -4.57 39.54 8.17
C THR A 390 -3.32 40.23 7.61
N TYR A 391 -2.51 40.83 8.49
CA TYR A 391 -1.26 41.50 8.12
C TYR A 391 -0.27 40.52 7.46
N HIS A 392 0.33 40.93 6.33
CA HIS A 392 1.21 40.10 5.48
C HIS A 392 0.66 38.71 5.12
N ASN A 393 -0.66 38.55 5.04
CA ASN A 393 -1.30 37.29 4.63
C ASN A 393 -0.91 36.09 5.54
N VAL A 394 -0.56 36.36 6.81
CA VAL A 394 -0.16 35.34 7.79
C VAL A 394 -1.29 34.35 8.07
N ASN A 395 -2.53 34.82 8.07
CA ASN A 395 -3.72 33.98 8.15
C ASN A 395 -3.75 32.90 7.06
N ALA A 396 -3.61 33.27 5.78
CA ALA A 396 -3.66 32.34 4.67
C ALA A 396 -2.52 31.30 4.74
N HIS A 397 -1.30 31.74 5.09
CA HIS A 397 -0.17 30.83 5.26
C HIS A 397 -0.40 29.80 6.37
N ARG A 398 -0.90 30.24 7.54
CA ARG A 398 -1.17 29.36 8.68
C ARG A 398 -2.35 28.43 8.43
N GLU A 399 -3.37 28.89 7.72
CA GLU A 399 -4.49 28.05 7.30
C GLU A 399 -4.05 26.98 6.30
N ALA A 400 -3.19 27.31 5.33
CA ALA A 400 -2.62 26.34 4.40
C ALA A 400 -1.76 25.29 5.12
N GLU A 401 -0.92 25.70 6.08
CA GLU A 401 -0.16 24.79 6.95
C GLU A 401 -1.09 23.89 7.79
N ALA A 402 -2.24 24.42 8.25
CA ALA A 402 -3.22 23.68 9.04
C ALA A 402 -4.09 22.68 8.27
N LYS A 403 -4.11 22.79 6.94
CA LYS A 403 -4.79 21.86 6.03
C LYS A 403 -3.93 20.67 5.60
N ARG A 404 -2.62 20.69 5.89
CA ARG A 404 -1.72 19.57 5.58
C ARG A 404 -2.07 18.34 6.42
N PRO A 405 -1.91 17.12 5.88
CA PRO A 405 -2.23 15.88 6.61
C PRO A 405 -1.27 15.61 7.78
N PHE A 406 -0.07 16.19 7.75
CA PHE A 406 0.93 16.12 8.81
C PHE A 406 1.43 17.51 9.20
N ALA A 407 2.03 17.61 10.38
CA ALA A 407 2.71 18.77 10.90
C ALA A 407 4.20 18.48 11.10
N TRP A 408 5.01 19.52 10.95
CA TRP A 408 6.44 19.45 11.25
C TRP A 408 6.68 19.65 12.74
N VAL A 409 7.11 18.59 13.43
CA VAL A 409 7.45 18.62 14.86
C VAL A 409 8.96 18.54 15.04
N ARG A 410 9.50 19.28 16.01
CA ARG A 410 10.95 19.41 16.16
C ARG A 410 11.49 18.29 17.04
N VAL A 411 12.57 17.66 16.60
CA VAL A 411 13.29 16.64 17.36
C VAL A 411 14.06 17.29 18.51
N THR A 412 13.84 16.80 19.72
CA THR A 412 14.49 17.27 20.95
C THR A 412 15.56 16.31 21.44
N ARG A 413 15.46 15.03 21.05
CA ARG A 413 16.38 13.96 21.44
C ARG A 413 16.38 12.88 20.37
N ASN A 414 17.55 12.33 20.06
CA ASN A 414 17.71 11.12 19.27
C ASN A 414 18.76 10.25 19.98
N ILE A 415 18.35 9.11 20.55
CA ILE A 415 19.26 8.21 21.28
C ILE A 415 19.22 6.83 20.65
N ARG A 416 20.42 6.33 20.32
CA ARG A 416 20.64 4.93 19.95
C ARG A 416 20.68 4.07 21.20
N LYS A 417 19.90 3.00 21.23
CA LYS A 417 19.71 2.13 22.38
C LYS A 417 19.92 0.68 21.96
N LYS A 418 21.00 0.09 22.49
CA LYS A 418 21.22 -1.34 22.40
C LYS A 418 20.29 -2.06 23.38
N LEU A 419 19.62 -3.11 22.91
CA LEU A 419 18.66 -3.87 23.68
C LEU A 419 19.36 -5.03 24.41
N SER A 420 18.90 -5.34 25.61
CA SER A 420 19.42 -6.47 26.40
C SER A 420 19.06 -7.83 25.81
N SER A 421 18.00 -7.88 24.99
CA SER A 421 17.59 -9.04 24.22
C SER A 421 17.03 -8.54 22.88
N PRO A 422 17.30 -9.25 21.77
CA PRO A 422 16.73 -8.90 20.48
C PRO A 422 15.19 -8.94 20.52
N ILE A 423 14.55 -7.95 19.93
CA ILE A 423 13.08 -7.89 19.80
C ILE A 423 12.67 -8.11 18.35
N LYS A 424 11.45 -8.60 18.14
CA LYS A 424 10.87 -8.66 16.80
C LYS A 424 10.46 -7.27 16.35
N VAL A 425 10.93 -6.89 15.16
CA VAL A 425 10.52 -5.67 14.45
C VAL A 425 9.88 -6.06 13.13
N PHE A 426 8.99 -5.20 12.65
CA PHE A 426 8.20 -5.45 11.45
C PHE A 426 8.49 -4.36 10.43
N ASN A 427 8.62 -4.78 9.18
CA ASN A 427 8.49 -3.89 8.03
C ASN A 427 7.23 -4.24 7.26
N LEU A 428 6.50 -3.23 6.81
CA LEU A 428 5.20 -3.40 6.18
C LEU A 428 5.25 -2.85 4.77
N SER A 429 4.82 -3.65 3.80
CA SER A 429 4.48 -3.14 2.48
C SER A 429 3.02 -2.70 2.48
N VAL A 430 2.78 -1.54 1.89
CA VAL A 430 1.50 -0.85 1.94
C VAL A 430 1.14 -0.43 0.53
N GLY A 431 -0.07 -0.77 0.09
CA GLY A 431 -0.55 -0.45 -1.25
C GLY A 431 -0.39 1.04 -1.60
N ASP A 432 -0.06 1.29 -2.86
CA ASP A 432 0.09 2.60 -3.52
C ASP A 432 1.31 3.45 -3.11
N THR A 433 1.52 3.69 -1.81
CA THR A 433 2.45 4.75 -1.36
C THR A 433 3.70 4.24 -0.66
N GLU A 434 3.73 2.97 -0.20
CA GLU A 434 4.80 2.41 0.66
C GLU A 434 5.11 3.25 1.92
N THR A 435 4.21 4.17 2.29
CA THR A 435 4.29 4.96 3.52
C THR A 435 3.30 4.46 4.55
N TYR A 436 3.66 4.54 5.84
CA TYR A 436 2.75 4.29 6.93
C TYR A 436 3.07 5.11 8.17
N LEU A 437 2.15 5.11 9.13
CA LEU A 437 2.33 5.75 10.43
C LEU A 437 2.92 4.78 11.45
N ALA A 438 4.11 5.10 11.97
CA ALA A 438 4.69 4.48 13.15
C ALA A 438 4.58 5.46 14.32
N SER A 439 3.78 5.16 15.34
CA SER A 439 3.51 6.10 16.47
C SER A 439 3.07 7.51 16.01
N ASN A 440 2.27 7.57 14.94
CA ASN A 440 1.84 8.77 14.21
C ASN A 440 2.95 9.54 13.44
N PHE A 441 4.19 9.05 13.41
CA PHE A 441 5.24 9.58 12.53
C PHE A 441 5.14 8.96 11.15
N VAL A 442 5.41 9.74 10.11
CA VAL A 442 5.38 9.26 8.73
C VAL A 442 6.71 8.57 8.39
N VAL A 443 6.65 7.29 8.03
CA VAL A 443 7.80 6.45 7.66
C VAL A 443 7.59 5.80 6.28
N HIS A 444 8.66 5.29 5.65
CA HIS A 444 8.62 4.73 4.28
C HIS A 444 9.66 3.63 4.04
N ASN A 445 9.45 2.83 2.99
CA ASN A 445 10.38 1.83 2.48
C ASN A 445 11.16 2.32 1.24
N CYS A 446 12.48 2.56 1.31
CA CYS A 446 13.31 2.95 0.14
C CYS A 446 14.47 1.98 -0.19
N GLY A 447 14.64 1.63 -1.48
CA GLY A 447 15.93 1.60 -2.22
C GLY A 447 16.77 0.30 -2.32
N ARG A 448 17.35 0.01 -3.52
CA ARG A 448 18.26 -1.15 -3.80
C ARG A 448 19.68 -1.00 -3.22
N ALA A 449 20.12 0.21 -2.91
CA ALA A 449 21.43 0.46 -2.33
C ALA A 449 21.41 0.21 -0.82
N GLY A 450 22.41 -0.52 -0.33
CA GLY A 450 22.47 -1.02 1.04
C GLY A 450 22.09 -2.50 1.10
N ARG A 451 23.10 -3.39 1.11
CA ARG A 451 22.85 -4.83 1.21
C ARG A 451 22.34 -5.12 2.62
N PRO A 452 21.12 -5.65 2.78
CA PRO A 452 20.45 -5.72 4.08
C PRO A 452 21.24 -6.46 5.17
N LYS A 453 22.16 -7.35 4.80
CA LYS A 453 22.98 -8.16 5.72
C LYS A 453 24.32 -7.53 6.08
N TYR A 454 24.90 -6.67 5.25
CA TYR A 454 26.30 -6.27 5.35
C TYR A 454 26.48 -4.77 5.60
N ASP A 455 25.62 -3.96 4.99
CA ASP A 455 25.83 -2.52 4.94
C ASP A 455 24.92 -1.83 5.96
N LYS A 456 25.49 -0.94 6.77
CA LYS A 456 24.76 -0.19 7.82
C LYS A 456 23.95 1.00 7.28
N TYR A 457 24.26 1.41 6.06
CA TYR A 457 23.55 2.40 5.25
C TYR A 457 23.79 2.05 3.77
N GLY A 458 22.90 2.49 2.88
CA GLY A 458 23.11 2.46 1.44
C GLY A 458 23.43 3.85 0.94
N GLU A 459 24.58 4.03 0.29
CA GLU A 459 24.93 5.29 -0.37
C GLU A 459 24.58 5.20 -1.86
N SER A 460 23.85 6.20 -2.35
CA SER A 460 23.61 6.42 -3.77
C SER A 460 24.13 7.81 -4.10
N VAL A 461 25.11 7.88 -4.99
CA VAL A 461 25.83 9.11 -5.33
C VAL A 461 25.58 9.43 -6.80
N LEU A 462 25.20 10.67 -7.09
CA LEU A 462 25.12 11.21 -8.44
C LEU A 462 26.43 11.93 -8.76
N ILE A 463 27.04 11.65 -9.91
CA ILE A 463 28.33 12.24 -10.32
C ILE A 463 28.06 13.43 -11.23
N ALA A 464 28.50 14.61 -10.82
CA ALA A 464 28.45 15.84 -11.61
C ALA A 464 29.84 16.24 -12.09
N ARG A 465 29.95 16.85 -13.27
CA ARG A 465 31.21 17.40 -13.81
C ARG A 465 31.51 18.78 -13.27
N ASN A 466 30.50 19.52 -12.82
CA ASN A 466 30.62 20.85 -12.25
C ASN A 466 29.49 21.13 -11.23
N GLN A 467 29.58 22.27 -10.55
CA GLN A 467 28.64 22.63 -9.48
C GLN A 467 27.22 22.86 -10.00
N ASP A 468 27.06 23.49 -11.16
CA ASP A 468 25.73 23.74 -11.75
C ASP A 468 25.02 22.42 -12.10
N GLU A 469 25.76 21.44 -12.61
CA GLU A 469 25.25 20.09 -12.87
C GLU A 469 24.93 19.35 -11.57
N ALA A 470 25.70 19.58 -10.49
CA ALA A 470 25.40 19.01 -9.17
C ALA A 470 24.08 19.55 -8.60
N ASP A 471 23.87 20.87 -8.70
CA ASP A 471 22.65 21.52 -8.25
C ASP A 471 21.45 21.06 -9.10
N TRP A 472 21.62 20.98 -10.42
CA TRP A 472 20.59 20.46 -11.33
C TRP A 472 20.23 19.00 -11.02
N LEU A 473 21.22 18.13 -10.78
CA LEU A 473 20.99 16.72 -10.42
C LEU A 473 20.27 16.60 -9.08
N MET A 474 20.66 17.42 -8.10
CA MET A 474 19.99 17.46 -6.80
C MET A 474 18.52 17.87 -6.94
N GLU A 475 18.25 18.93 -7.70
CA GLU A 475 16.89 19.43 -7.92
C GLU A 475 16.00 18.45 -8.70
N ASN A 476 16.53 17.82 -9.75
CA ASN A 476 15.75 17.05 -10.72
C ASN A 476 15.70 15.53 -10.44
N TYR A 477 16.60 14.99 -9.62
CA TYR A 477 16.62 13.54 -9.32
C TYR A 477 16.47 13.21 -7.84
N VAL A 478 17.08 13.99 -6.93
CA VAL A 478 17.02 13.70 -5.49
C VAL A 478 15.79 14.32 -4.85
N ILE A 479 15.53 15.59 -5.17
CA ILE A 479 14.44 16.39 -4.58
C ILE A 479 13.14 16.26 -5.40
N ALA A 480 13.25 16.07 -6.72
CA ALA A 480 12.09 16.00 -7.60
C ALA A 480 11.17 14.83 -7.26
N GLN A 481 9.87 15.03 -7.52
CA GLN A 481 8.93 13.92 -7.54
C GLN A 481 9.12 13.11 -8.84
N PRO A 482 8.92 11.79 -8.82
CA PRO A 482 8.91 10.98 -10.03
C PRO A 482 7.95 11.54 -11.08
N GLU A 483 8.30 11.41 -12.37
CA GLU A 483 7.44 11.87 -13.44
C GLU A 483 6.09 11.14 -13.43
N LYS A 484 5.05 11.86 -13.86
CA LYS A 484 3.74 11.24 -14.07
C LYS A 484 3.85 10.18 -15.18
N LEU A 485 3.15 9.07 -14.98
CA LEU A 485 3.06 8.03 -16.00
C LEU A 485 2.17 8.49 -17.15
N TRP A 486 2.70 8.50 -18.37
CA TRP A 486 1.99 8.83 -19.60
C TRP A 486 1.90 7.60 -20.50
N SER A 487 0.70 7.29 -20.98
CA SER A 487 0.48 6.17 -21.89
C SER A 487 1.26 6.36 -23.19
N LYS A 488 1.98 5.32 -23.61
CA LYS A 488 2.74 5.28 -24.87
C LYS A 488 1.99 4.58 -26.01
N LEU A 489 0.70 4.27 -25.82
CA LEU A 489 -0.08 3.45 -26.74
C LEU A 489 -0.17 4.02 -28.17
N ALA A 490 -0.14 5.35 -28.34
CA ALA A 490 -0.27 5.98 -29.66
C ALA A 490 1.02 5.99 -30.50
N VAL A 491 2.12 5.40 -30.01
CA VAL A 491 3.30 5.16 -30.84
C VAL A 491 2.96 4.06 -31.85
N GLU A 492 3.12 4.33 -33.14
CA GLU A 492 2.64 3.46 -34.22
C GLU A 492 3.14 2.02 -34.09
N ARG A 493 4.42 1.82 -33.82
CA ARG A 493 5.03 0.50 -33.57
C ARG A 493 4.32 -0.28 -32.46
N ILE A 494 3.89 0.39 -31.40
CA ILE A 494 3.15 -0.23 -30.29
C ILE A 494 1.68 -0.45 -30.69
N LEU A 495 1.09 0.49 -31.41
CA LEU A 495 -0.32 0.46 -31.77
C LEU A 495 -0.65 -0.59 -32.85
N ARG A 496 0.22 -0.79 -33.84
CA ARG A 496 0.01 -1.71 -34.99
C ARG A 496 -0.34 -3.14 -34.56
N PRO A 497 0.45 -3.82 -33.71
CA PRO A 497 0.12 -5.18 -33.26
C PRO A 497 -1.21 -5.23 -32.50
N HIS A 498 -1.51 -4.21 -31.69
CA HIS A 498 -2.74 -4.16 -30.90
C HIS A 498 -3.98 -3.94 -31.77
N VAL A 499 -3.91 -3.10 -32.81
CA VAL A 499 -5.03 -2.92 -33.75
C VAL A 499 -5.26 -4.21 -34.52
N LEU A 500 -4.20 -4.83 -35.06
CA LEU A 500 -4.32 -6.11 -35.78
C LEU A 500 -4.90 -7.20 -34.89
N SER A 501 -4.41 -7.35 -33.66
CA SER A 501 -4.90 -8.40 -32.74
C SER A 501 -6.34 -8.17 -32.31
N THR A 502 -6.78 -6.92 -32.16
CA THR A 502 -8.18 -6.59 -31.84
C THR A 502 -9.13 -7.00 -32.96
N VAL A 503 -8.71 -6.83 -34.23
CA VAL A 503 -9.47 -7.30 -35.40
C VAL A 503 -9.38 -8.83 -35.53
N ALA A 504 -8.19 -9.41 -35.40
CA ALA A 504 -7.97 -10.85 -35.56
C ALA A 504 -8.69 -11.70 -34.51
N ALA A 505 -8.76 -11.22 -33.26
CA ALA A 505 -9.52 -11.86 -32.18
C ALA A 505 -11.04 -11.61 -32.26
N GLY A 506 -11.50 -10.73 -33.17
CA GLY A 506 -12.91 -10.42 -33.35
C GLY A 506 -13.51 -9.49 -32.28
N TYR A 507 -12.67 -8.81 -31.48
CA TYR A 507 -13.12 -7.82 -30.49
C TYR A 507 -13.68 -6.56 -31.14
N ALA A 508 -13.19 -6.21 -32.34
CA ALA A 508 -13.75 -5.17 -33.17
C ALA A 508 -13.92 -5.66 -34.62
N LYS A 509 -15.11 -5.43 -35.17
CA LYS A 509 -15.49 -5.81 -36.54
C LYS A 509 -15.71 -4.62 -37.47
N THR A 510 -15.57 -3.40 -36.96
CA THR A 510 -15.70 -2.16 -37.73
C THR A 510 -14.69 -1.13 -37.23
N GLU A 511 -14.44 -0.09 -38.02
CA GLU A 511 -13.57 1.02 -37.63
C GLU A 511 -14.11 1.73 -36.37
N GLU A 512 -15.42 1.90 -36.25
CA GLU A 512 -16.06 2.45 -35.04
C GLU A 512 -15.87 1.55 -33.82
N GLY A 513 -15.93 0.23 -34.00
CA GLY A 513 -15.68 -0.74 -32.92
C GLY A 513 -14.26 -0.65 -32.38
N LEU A 514 -13.27 -0.42 -33.24
CA LEU A 514 -11.89 -0.14 -32.82
C LEU A 514 -11.82 1.15 -32.01
N TYR A 515 -12.49 2.21 -32.45
CA TYR A 515 -12.55 3.46 -31.69
C TYR A 515 -13.19 3.30 -30.32
N GLU A 516 -14.23 2.47 -30.21
CA GLU A 516 -14.87 2.19 -28.92
C GLU A 516 -13.93 1.41 -27.99
N PHE A 517 -13.28 0.36 -28.50
CA PHE A 517 -12.34 -0.47 -27.74
C PHE A 517 -11.18 0.37 -27.21
N PHE A 518 -10.50 1.09 -28.10
CA PHE A 518 -9.36 1.94 -27.72
C PHE A 518 -9.80 3.18 -26.91
N GLY A 519 -11.06 3.59 -26.99
CA GLY A 519 -11.65 4.66 -26.18
C GLY A 519 -11.69 4.36 -24.68
N ARG A 520 -11.54 3.09 -24.27
CA ARG A 520 -11.52 2.65 -22.87
C ARG A 520 -10.10 2.52 -22.29
N THR A 521 -9.08 2.84 -23.08
CA THR A 521 -7.67 2.67 -22.69
C THR A 521 -7.17 3.80 -21.79
N PHE A 522 -6.06 3.57 -21.07
CA PHE A 522 -5.40 4.62 -20.29
C PHE A 522 -4.96 5.81 -21.17
N TYR A 523 -4.61 5.58 -22.44
CA TYR A 523 -4.32 6.66 -23.38
C TYR A 523 -5.54 7.56 -23.62
N ALA A 524 -6.69 6.96 -23.90
CA ALA A 524 -7.94 7.71 -24.11
C ALA A 524 -8.41 8.41 -22.83
N HIS A 525 -8.16 7.82 -21.65
CA HIS A 525 -8.40 8.47 -20.36
C HIS A 525 -7.56 9.74 -20.17
N GLN A 526 -6.29 9.73 -20.60
CA GLN A 526 -5.36 10.86 -20.43
C GLN A 526 -5.51 11.96 -21.49
N TYR A 527 -5.66 11.58 -22.76
CA TYR A 527 -5.63 12.52 -23.90
C TYR A 527 -6.99 12.71 -24.58
N GLY A 528 -8.01 11.97 -24.14
CA GLY A 528 -9.33 11.93 -24.76
C GLY A 528 -9.40 10.97 -25.95
N PRO A 529 -10.59 10.45 -26.28
CA PRO A 529 -10.76 9.41 -27.30
C PRO A 529 -10.55 9.89 -28.74
N ARG A 530 -10.54 11.21 -29.00
CA ARG A 530 -10.39 11.76 -30.36
C ARG A 530 -8.96 11.62 -30.91
N MET A 531 -7.95 11.79 -30.05
CA MET A 531 -6.54 11.84 -30.47
C MET A 531 -6.04 10.50 -31.01
N ILE A 532 -6.51 9.38 -30.44
CA ILE A 532 -6.08 8.04 -30.88
C ILE A 532 -6.72 7.60 -32.20
N LYS A 533 -7.88 8.17 -32.58
CA LYS A 533 -8.61 7.77 -33.80
C LYS A 533 -7.78 7.96 -35.06
N GLY A 534 -7.12 9.12 -35.21
CA GLY A 534 -6.27 9.41 -36.37
C GLY A 534 -5.16 8.37 -36.53
N LYS A 535 -4.50 7.99 -35.43
CA LYS A 535 -3.45 6.96 -35.43
C LYS A 535 -3.98 5.56 -35.72
N ILE A 536 -5.14 5.20 -35.20
CA ILE A 536 -5.80 3.93 -35.55
C ILE A 536 -6.12 3.90 -37.05
N GLY A 537 -6.63 4.99 -37.62
CA GLY A 537 -6.90 5.10 -39.05
C GLY A 537 -5.65 4.96 -39.92
N GLU A 538 -4.53 5.58 -39.55
CA GLU A 538 -3.22 5.40 -40.22
C GLU A 538 -2.76 3.94 -40.17
N VAL A 539 -2.86 3.30 -39.00
CA VAL A 539 -2.51 1.89 -38.80
C VAL A 539 -3.41 0.97 -39.64
N LEU A 540 -4.72 1.22 -39.69
CA LEU A 540 -5.64 0.45 -40.51
C LEU A 540 -5.32 0.57 -42.00
N LYS A 541 -4.99 1.77 -42.48
CA LYS A 541 -4.55 1.96 -43.87
C LYS A 541 -3.31 1.15 -44.18
N PHE A 542 -2.34 1.11 -43.26
CA PHE A 542 -1.15 0.28 -43.40
C PHE A 542 -1.51 -1.22 -43.43
N LEU A 543 -2.30 -1.71 -42.47
CA LEU A 543 -2.68 -3.12 -42.39
C LEU A 543 -3.51 -3.58 -43.60
N ALA A 544 -4.35 -2.71 -44.14
CA ALA A 544 -5.13 -2.98 -45.34
C ALA A 544 -4.25 -2.98 -46.60
N LYS A 545 -3.35 -2.00 -46.73
CA LYS A 545 -2.37 -1.94 -47.83
C LYS A 545 -1.50 -3.19 -47.90
N GLU A 546 -1.10 -3.71 -46.75
CA GLU A 546 -0.24 -4.89 -46.63
C GLU A 546 -1.03 -6.21 -46.56
N GLU A 547 -2.32 -6.18 -46.89
CA GLU A 547 -3.21 -7.35 -47.00
C GLU A 547 -3.37 -8.16 -45.70
N MET A 548 -3.17 -7.54 -44.54
CA MET A 548 -3.39 -8.17 -43.22
C MET A 548 -4.84 -8.01 -42.75
N VAL A 549 -5.50 -6.95 -43.18
CA VAL A 549 -6.92 -6.67 -42.89
C VAL A 549 -7.65 -6.42 -44.21
N VAL A 550 -8.81 -7.05 -44.36
CA VAL A 550 -9.71 -6.85 -45.50
C VAL A 550 -10.87 -5.96 -45.04
N MET A 551 -11.26 -5.00 -45.88
CA MET A 551 -12.36 -4.09 -45.61
C MET A 551 -13.47 -4.30 -46.65
N GLU A 552 -14.60 -4.85 -46.22
CA GLU A 552 -15.79 -5.03 -47.06
C GLU A 552 -16.89 -4.07 -46.60
N GLY A 553 -17.00 -2.92 -47.26
CA GLY A 553 -17.91 -1.85 -46.83
C GLY A 553 -17.51 -1.28 -45.47
N ARG A 554 -18.21 -1.68 -44.40
CA ARG A 554 -17.91 -1.28 -43.01
C ARG A 554 -17.29 -2.41 -42.18
N ASP A 555 -17.32 -3.64 -42.69
CA ASP A 555 -16.84 -4.79 -41.96
C ASP A 555 -15.31 -4.91 -42.13
N LEU A 556 -14.64 -5.16 -41.01
CA LEU A 556 -13.20 -5.38 -40.89
C LEU A 556 -12.96 -6.83 -40.49
N GLU A 557 -12.18 -7.54 -41.30
CA GLU A 557 -11.73 -8.90 -40.98
C GLU A 557 -10.24 -9.06 -41.20
N ALA A 558 -9.57 -9.79 -40.32
CA ALA A 558 -8.17 -10.14 -40.52
C ALA A 558 -8.04 -11.25 -41.57
N SER A 559 -7.14 -11.07 -42.53
CA SER A 559 -6.81 -12.07 -43.55
C SER A 559 -6.11 -13.28 -42.91
N ARG A 560 -5.88 -14.36 -43.68
CA ARG A 560 -5.06 -15.49 -43.21
C ARG A 560 -3.66 -15.04 -42.78
N PHE A 561 -3.08 -14.08 -43.49
CA PHE A 561 -1.80 -13.48 -43.15
C PHE A 561 -1.89 -12.67 -41.85
N GLY A 562 -2.85 -11.75 -41.74
CA GLY A 562 -3.03 -10.94 -40.53
C GLY A 562 -3.31 -11.76 -39.27
N LYS A 563 -4.14 -12.81 -39.37
CA LYS A 563 -4.37 -13.76 -38.26
C LYS A 563 -3.07 -14.45 -37.85
N ARG A 564 -2.30 -14.96 -38.82
CA ARG A 564 -1.04 -15.65 -38.52
C ARG A 564 -0.01 -14.73 -37.86
N VAL A 565 0.09 -13.49 -38.32
CA VAL A 565 0.95 -12.45 -37.71
C VAL A 565 0.56 -12.19 -36.26
N SER A 566 -0.75 -12.06 -35.98
CA SER A 566 -1.23 -11.89 -34.61
C SER A 566 -0.95 -13.10 -33.71
N GLU A 567 -1.09 -14.32 -34.22
CA GLU A 567 -0.79 -15.56 -33.47
C GLU A 567 0.70 -15.71 -33.15
N LEU A 568 1.57 -15.30 -34.08
CA LEU A 568 3.03 -15.33 -33.90
C LEU A 568 3.54 -14.22 -32.98
N TYR A 569 2.69 -13.25 -32.64
CA TYR A 569 2.98 -12.11 -31.78
C TYR A 569 4.12 -11.20 -32.29
N ILE A 570 4.31 -11.15 -33.61
CA ILE A 570 5.32 -10.30 -34.27
C ILE A 570 4.71 -8.95 -34.71
N ASP A 571 5.53 -7.91 -34.82
CA ASP A 571 5.10 -6.62 -35.40
C ASP A 571 4.64 -6.84 -36.85
N PRO A 572 3.49 -6.28 -37.26
CA PRO A 572 3.07 -6.28 -38.66
C PRO A 572 4.15 -5.85 -39.66
N MET A 573 5.00 -4.88 -39.32
CA MET A 573 6.13 -4.50 -40.17
C MET A 573 7.20 -5.60 -40.28
N SER A 574 7.49 -6.33 -39.19
CA SER A 574 8.40 -7.49 -39.25
C SER A 574 7.87 -8.55 -40.22
N ALA A 575 6.56 -8.82 -40.15
CA ALA A 575 5.92 -9.77 -41.04
C ALA A 575 5.98 -9.35 -42.51
N VAL A 576 5.83 -8.05 -42.80
CA VAL A 576 6.01 -7.48 -44.15
C VAL A 576 7.44 -7.68 -44.63
N ILE A 577 8.45 -7.31 -43.82
CA ILE A 577 9.87 -7.49 -44.16
C ILE A 577 10.17 -8.96 -44.46
N ILE A 578 9.68 -9.88 -43.63
CA ILE A 578 9.86 -11.32 -43.82
C ILE A 578 9.18 -11.78 -45.11
N ARG A 579 7.89 -11.45 -45.31
CA ARG A 579 7.13 -11.79 -46.53
C ARG A 579 7.89 -11.32 -47.78
N ASP A 580 8.28 -10.06 -47.80
CA ASP A 580 8.93 -9.45 -48.95
C ASP A 580 10.32 -10.07 -49.20
N GLY A 581 11.06 -10.43 -48.16
CA GLY A 581 12.32 -11.17 -48.28
C GLY A 581 12.16 -12.61 -48.77
N LEU A 582 11.06 -13.28 -48.43
CA LEU A 582 10.76 -14.62 -48.92
C LEU A 582 10.46 -14.64 -50.43
N TYR A 583 9.80 -13.59 -50.94
CA TYR A 583 9.57 -13.39 -52.37
C TYR A 583 10.81 -12.86 -53.09
N ASN A 584 11.53 -11.90 -52.48
CA ASN A 584 12.70 -11.24 -53.05
C ASN A 584 13.98 -11.75 -52.37
N ARG A 585 14.29 -13.01 -52.67
CA ARG A 585 15.43 -13.73 -52.09
C ARG A 585 16.77 -13.14 -52.54
N ALA A 586 17.78 -13.26 -51.67
CA ALA A 586 19.17 -13.03 -52.05
C ALA A 586 19.57 -13.95 -53.22
N LYS A 587 20.56 -13.53 -54.02
CA LYS A 587 21.03 -14.34 -55.17
C LYS A 587 21.50 -15.72 -54.73
N LYS A 588 22.11 -15.80 -53.56
CA LYS A 588 22.54 -17.03 -52.91
C LYS A 588 21.92 -17.11 -51.53
N MET A 589 20.97 -18.04 -51.35
CA MET A 589 20.32 -18.25 -50.07
C MET A 589 21.17 -19.13 -49.16
N THR A 590 21.56 -18.62 -48.00
CA THR A 590 22.37 -19.33 -46.99
C THR A 590 21.80 -19.12 -45.59
N ASP A 591 22.43 -19.76 -44.57
CA ASP A 591 22.15 -19.44 -43.17
C ASP A 591 22.29 -17.94 -42.91
N PHE A 592 23.34 -17.33 -43.47
CA PHE A 592 23.61 -15.90 -43.32
C PHE A 592 22.49 -15.04 -43.90
N SER A 593 21.97 -15.39 -45.08
CA SER A 593 20.83 -14.69 -45.68
C SER A 593 19.61 -14.69 -44.78
N LEU A 594 19.25 -15.84 -44.21
CA LEU A 594 18.11 -15.96 -43.31
C LEU A 594 18.34 -15.17 -42.01
N LEU A 595 19.53 -15.26 -41.41
CA LEU A 595 19.89 -14.46 -40.24
C LEU A 595 19.84 -12.96 -40.54
N HIS A 596 20.26 -12.55 -41.74
CA HIS A 596 20.16 -11.17 -42.18
C HIS A 596 18.70 -10.72 -42.33
N LEU A 597 17.84 -11.52 -42.97
CA LEU A 597 16.41 -11.22 -43.06
C LEU A 597 15.79 -10.97 -41.68
N ILE A 598 16.08 -11.85 -40.72
CA ILE A 598 15.59 -11.72 -39.34
C ILE A 598 16.15 -10.46 -38.68
N SER A 599 17.44 -10.15 -38.90
CA SER A 599 18.11 -8.99 -38.33
C SER A 599 17.55 -7.65 -38.82
N ARG A 600 16.91 -7.62 -40.00
CA ARG A 600 16.20 -6.46 -40.53
C ARG A 600 14.89 -6.14 -39.81
N THR A 601 14.31 -7.12 -39.11
CA THR A 601 13.00 -6.95 -38.49
C THR A 601 13.07 -6.02 -37.26
N PRO A 602 12.07 -5.17 -37.02
CA PRO A 602 12.05 -4.32 -35.84
C PRO A 602 11.97 -5.09 -34.51
N ASP A 603 11.48 -6.34 -34.52
CA ASP A 603 11.31 -7.17 -33.31
C ASP A 603 12.62 -7.69 -32.71
N LEU A 604 13.69 -7.80 -33.51
CA LEU A 604 15.00 -8.19 -32.98
C LEU A 604 15.63 -7.01 -32.22
N ALA A 605 15.58 -7.02 -30.89
CA ALA A 605 16.10 -5.92 -30.06
C ALA A 605 16.84 -6.39 -28.78
N PRO A 606 17.97 -5.75 -28.41
CA PRO A 606 18.65 -4.66 -29.12
C PRO A 606 19.45 -5.18 -30.33
N ARG A 607 19.47 -4.40 -31.42
CA ARG A 607 20.43 -4.62 -32.51
C ARG A 607 21.77 -4.00 -32.12
N PRO A 608 22.90 -4.72 -32.20
CA PRO A 608 24.20 -4.16 -31.87
C PRO A 608 24.55 -3.03 -32.82
N ARG A 609 24.79 -1.84 -32.28
CA ARG A 609 25.27 -0.74 -33.12
C ARG A 609 26.75 -0.95 -33.49
N PRO A 610 27.13 -0.70 -34.75
CA PRO A 610 28.52 -0.58 -35.16
C PRO A 610 29.22 0.53 -34.39
N ARG A 611 30.43 0.28 -33.91
CA ARG A 611 31.34 1.34 -33.45
C ARG A 611 31.98 1.99 -34.68
N SER A 612 32.41 3.25 -34.57
CA SER A 612 33.08 3.96 -35.68
C SER A 612 34.28 3.18 -36.24
N SER A 613 35.03 2.48 -35.39
CA SER A 613 36.17 1.63 -35.81
C SER A 613 35.78 0.34 -36.54
N GLU A 614 34.50 -0.06 -36.48
CA GLU A 614 33.97 -1.25 -37.13
C GLU A 614 33.31 -0.94 -38.47
N MET A 615 32.94 0.31 -38.74
CA MET A 615 32.17 0.72 -39.92
C MET A 615 32.86 0.32 -41.23
N ASP A 616 34.15 0.64 -41.39
CA ASP A 616 34.90 0.30 -42.60
C ASP A 616 34.98 -1.21 -42.84
N LYS A 617 35.21 -1.98 -41.76
CA LYS A 617 35.29 -3.45 -41.83
C LYS A 617 33.93 -4.07 -42.18
N LEU A 618 32.85 -3.55 -41.59
CA LEU A 618 31.49 -3.98 -41.90
C LEU A 618 31.10 -3.61 -43.32
N GLY A 619 31.53 -2.44 -43.83
CA GLY A 619 31.33 -2.06 -45.23
C GLY A 619 32.06 -3.02 -46.20
N ILE A 620 33.30 -3.38 -45.90
CA ILE A 620 34.04 -4.40 -46.69
C ILE A 620 33.34 -5.76 -46.62
N MET A 621 32.86 -6.16 -45.44
CA MET A 621 32.10 -7.40 -45.27
C MET A 621 30.79 -7.38 -46.06
N ALA A 622 30.06 -6.26 -46.05
CA ALA A 622 28.85 -6.07 -46.82
C ALA A 622 29.10 -6.26 -48.32
N GLU A 623 30.22 -5.74 -48.82
CA GLU A 623 30.61 -5.93 -50.22
C GLU A 623 30.96 -7.38 -50.53
N SER A 624 31.71 -8.04 -49.64
CA SER A 624 32.11 -9.44 -49.81
C SER A 624 30.95 -10.44 -49.73
N GLN A 625 29.89 -10.09 -49.00
CA GLN A 625 28.70 -10.92 -48.78
C GLN A 625 27.48 -10.40 -49.55
N ARG A 626 27.69 -9.50 -50.53
CA ARG A 626 26.62 -8.81 -51.27
C ARG A 626 25.58 -9.75 -51.87
N ASP A 627 26.00 -10.92 -52.37
CA ASP A 627 25.08 -11.90 -52.99
C ASP A 627 24.23 -12.69 -51.98
N GLU A 628 24.57 -12.64 -50.69
CA GLU A 628 23.85 -13.29 -49.59
C GLU A 628 22.98 -12.31 -48.78
N ILE A 629 23.12 -11.00 -49.00
CA ILE A 629 22.35 -9.95 -48.34
C ILE A 629 20.89 -9.95 -48.82
N MET A 630 19.97 -9.88 -47.86
CA MET A 630 18.53 -9.82 -48.12
C MET A 630 18.04 -8.38 -48.26
N GLY A 631 17.28 -8.10 -49.32
CA GLY A 631 16.73 -6.78 -49.60
C GLY A 631 17.76 -5.77 -50.13
N TYR A 632 17.40 -4.49 -50.09
CA TYR A 632 18.26 -3.41 -50.56
C TYR A 632 19.37 -3.11 -49.54
N ALA A 633 20.60 -2.97 -50.03
CA ALA A 633 21.76 -2.47 -49.30
C ALA A 633 21.88 -0.95 -49.57
N PRO A 634 21.58 -0.09 -48.59
CA PRO A 634 21.69 1.36 -48.76
C PRO A 634 23.10 1.82 -49.05
N ASN A 635 23.21 3.00 -49.68
CA ASN A 635 24.49 3.66 -49.95
C ASN A 635 24.76 4.73 -48.88
N GLN A 636 25.97 4.69 -48.30
CA GLN A 636 26.41 5.64 -47.27
C GLN A 636 26.31 7.11 -47.67
N PHE A 637 26.43 7.42 -48.97
CA PHE A 637 26.38 8.79 -49.48
C PHE A 637 24.96 9.28 -49.77
N GLU A 638 24.02 8.35 -49.97
CA GLU A 638 22.62 8.66 -50.30
C GLU A 638 21.77 8.77 -49.04
N ASP A 639 21.89 7.78 -48.14
CA ASP A 639 21.18 7.77 -46.86
C ASP A 639 22.08 7.21 -45.76
N PRO A 640 22.84 8.09 -45.08
CA PRO A 640 23.75 7.69 -44.01
C PRO A 640 23.04 7.00 -42.85
N ILE A 641 21.78 7.37 -42.55
CA ILE A 641 21.04 6.82 -41.41
C ILE A 641 20.60 5.39 -41.73
N ALA A 642 20.02 5.18 -42.91
CA ALA A 642 19.65 3.84 -43.35
C ALA A 642 20.88 2.93 -43.50
N TYR A 643 22.04 3.49 -43.90
CA TYR A 643 23.28 2.75 -43.96
C TYR A 643 23.76 2.26 -42.59
N ASP A 644 23.70 3.11 -41.56
CA ASP A 644 24.05 2.72 -40.19
C ASP A 644 23.11 1.63 -39.63
N GLU A 645 21.81 1.71 -39.93
CA GLU A 645 20.86 0.66 -39.57
C GLU A 645 21.19 -0.65 -40.28
N PHE A 646 21.47 -0.61 -41.59
CA PHE A 646 21.91 -1.77 -42.36
C PHE A 646 23.19 -2.40 -41.82
N LEU A 647 24.20 -1.61 -41.46
CA LEU A 647 25.42 -2.14 -40.84
C LEU A 647 25.15 -2.77 -39.47
N SER A 648 24.14 -2.29 -38.74
CA SER A 648 23.69 -2.92 -37.48
C SER A 648 23.04 -4.29 -37.73
N GLU A 649 22.25 -4.40 -38.80
CA GLU A 649 21.65 -5.67 -39.26
C GLU A 649 22.73 -6.68 -39.65
N LEU A 650 23.72 -6.22 -40.42
CA LEU A 650 24.86 -7.01 -40.84
C LEU A 650 25.67 -7.51 -39.65
N LYS A 651 25.96 -6.62 -38.69
CA LYS A 651 26.68 -6.98 -37.47
C LYS A 651 25.94 -8.05 -36.66
N ALA A 652 24.63 -7.92 -36.47
CA ALA A 652 23.83 -8.93 -35.79
C ALA A 652 23.90 -10.30 -36.50
N SER A 653 23.80 -10.29 -37.83
CA SER A 653 23.88 -11.49 -38.67
C SER A 653 25.22 -12.20 -38.54
N LEU A 654 26.32 -11.43 -38.47
CA LEU A 654 27.67 -11.95 -38.29
C LEU A 654 27.87 -12.57 -36.90
N VAL A 655 27.36 -11.92 -35.85
CA VAL A 655 27.38 -12.47 -34.48
C VAL A 655 26.66 -13.82 -34.42
N LEU A 656 25.46 -13.89 -35.00
CA LEU A 656 24.67 -15.11 -35.06
C LEU A 656 25.34 -16.20 -35.92
N SER A 657 26.03 -15.79 -36.99
CA SER A 657 26.76 -16.71 -37.87
C SER A 657 27.96 -17.35 -37.17
N ASP A 658 28.73 -16.56 -36.40
CA ASP A 658 29.82 -17.08 -35.59
C ASP A 658 29.28 -18.02 -34.50
N TRP A 659 28.14 -17.67 -33.89
CA TRP A 659 27.45 -18.48 -32.87
C TRP A 659 27.05 -19.87 -33.38
N ILE A 660 26.41 -19.97 -34.55
CA ILE A 660 26.04 -21.25 -35.16
C ILE A 660 27.22 -21.98 -35.82
N SER A 661 28.39 -21.32 -35.87
CA SER A 661 29.65 -21.90 -36.35
C SER A 661 30.52 -22.42 -35.20
N GLU A 662 29.99 -22.43 -33.97
CA GLU A 662 30.66 -22.91 -32.75
C GLU A 662 31.91 -22.14 -32.35
N PHE A 663 31.97 -20.86 -32.72
CA PHE A 663 32.93 -19.97 -32.08
C PHE A 663 32.61 -19.92 -30.58
N THR A 664 33.65 -19.87 -29.76
CA THR A 664 33.47 -19.72 -28.31
C THR A 664 32.83 -18.36 -28.02
N GLU A 665 32.15 -18.24 -26.88
CA GLU A 665 31.53 -16.98 -26.49
C GLU A 665 32.59 -15.86 -26.45
N ASP A 666 33.74 -16.11 -25.84
CA ASP A 666 34.84 -15.13 -25.78
C ASP A 666 35.31 -14.66 -27.16
N GLN A 667 35.45 -15.59 -28.13
CA GLN A 667 35.84 -15.23 -29.50
C GLN A 667 34.82 -14.28 -30.14
N ILE A 668 33.52 -14.53 -29.93
CA ILE A 668 32.44 -13.70 -30.49
C ILE A 668 32.44 -12.32 -29.83
N LEU A 669 32.51 -12.27 -28.49
CA LEU A 669 32.50 -11.04 -27.71
C LEU A 669 33.69 -10.13 -28.08
N GLU A 670 34.89 -10.71 -28.23
CA GLU A 670 36.10 -9.99 -28.58
C GLU A 670 36.11 -9.49 -30.03
N THR A 671 35.69 -10.34 -30.97
CA THR A 671 35.75 -10.06 -32.41
C THR A 671 34.63 -9.11 -32.83
N ARG A 672 33.41 -9.31 -32.30
CA ARG A 672 32.21 -8.56 -32.70
C ARG A 672 31.85 -7.43 -31.73
N LYS A 673 32.60 -7.27 -30.63
CA LYS A 673 32.42 -6.18 -29.66
C LYS A 673 30.99 -6.08 -29.12
N VAL A 674 30.36 -7.23 -28.87
CA VAL A 674 29.04 -7.36 -28.23
C VAL A 674 29.19 -7.85 -26.80
N GLU A 675 28.17 -7.66 -25.96
CA GLU A 675 28.17 -8.14 -24.58
C GLU A 675 27.49 -9.51 -24.46
N PRO A 676 27.78 -10.32 -23.41
CA PRO A 676 27.16 -11.64 -23.24
C PRO A 676 25.64 -11.60 -23.21
N GLY A 677 25.08 -10.57 -22.57
CA GLY A 677 23.63 -10.35 -22.52
C GLY A 677 23.01 -10.02 -23.88
N ASP A 678 23.74 -9.29 -24.73
CA ASP A 678 23.30 -8.99 -26.10
C ASP A 678 23.27 -10.27 -26.94
N LEU A 679 24.32 -11.09 -26.86
CA LEU A 679 24.40 -12.37 -27.56
C LEU A 679 23.22 -13.28 -27.17
N LEU A 680 22.95 -13.44 -25.88
CA LEU A 680 21.83 -14.27 -25.41
C LEU A 680 20.48 -13.76 -25.93
N ARG A 681 20.26 -12.45 -25.87
CA ARG A 681 19.02 -11.82 -26.37
C ARG A 681 18.87 -11.96 -27.87
N LEU A 682 19.96 -11.83 -28.63
CA LEU A 682 19.96 -12.03 -30.08
C LEU A 682 19.61 -13.47 -30.43
N VAL A 683 20.20 -14.44 -29.73
CA VAL A 683 19.91 -15.87 -29.94
C VAL A 683 18.44 -16.17 -29.68
N GLN A 684 17.90 -15.76 -28.53
CA GLN A 684 16.50 -15.99 -28.16
C GLN A 684 15.52 -15.29 -29.11
N GLY A 685 15.79 -14.03 -29.45
CA GLY A 685 14.95 -13.28 -30.40
C GLY A 685 15.00 -13.88 -31.80
N THR A 686 16.17 -14.31 -32.26
CA THR A 686 16.34 -14.93 -33.58
C THR A 686 15.67 -16.29 -33.66
N GLU A 687 15.75 -17.13 -32.61
CA GLU A 687 15.06 -18.42 -32.57
C GLU A 687 13.56 -18.26 -32.81
N TRP A 688 12.92 -17.33 -32.08
CA TRP A 688 11.50 -17.00 -32.22
C TRP A 688 11.18 -16.44 -33.62
N LEU A 689 12.01 -15.55 -34.14
CA LEU A 689 11.76 -14.92 -35.44
C LEU A 689 12.03 -15.85 -36.63
N VAL A 690 12.99 -16.78 -36.52
CA VAL A 690 13.19 -17.86 -37.50
C VAL A 690 11.97 -18.79 -37.51
N PHE A 691 11.42 -19.12 -36.34
CA PHE A 691 10.15 -19.85 -36.26
C PHE A 691 9.01 -19.07 -36.92
N ALA A 692 8.88 -17.77 -36.63
CA ALA A 692 7.87 -16.93 -37.28
C ALA A 692 8.05 -16.88 -38.80
N ALA A 693 9.28 -16.75 -39.30
CA ALA A 693 9.58 -16.76 -40.72
C ALA A 693 9.28 -18.12 -41.37
N GLN A 694 9.53 -19.22 -40.69
CA GLN A 694 9.16 -20.57 -41.14
C GLN A 694 7.64 -20.72 -41.30
N GLU A 695 6.87 -20.20 -40.34
CA GLU A 695 5.41 -20.24 -40.39
C GLU A 695 4.82 -19.35 -41.49
N LEU A 696 5.44 -18.19 -41.74
CA LEU A 696 5.08 -17.34 -42.88
C LEU A 696 5.51 -17.96 -44.21
N ALA A 697 6.68 -18.59 -44.29
CA ALA A 697 7.13 -19.33 -45.47
C ALA A 697 6.15 -20.46 -45.83
N ARG A 698 5.62 -21.18 -44.83
CA ARG A 698 4.58 -22.19 -45.02
C ARG A 698 3.30 -21.58 -45.56
N LEU A 699 2.88 -20.43 -45.01
CA LEU A 699 1.68 -19.72 -45.44
C LEU A 699 1.76 -19.25 -46.90
N PHE A 700 2.92 -18.73 -47.31
CA PHE A 700 3.16 -18.19 -48.67
C PHE A 700 3.70 -19.23 -49.67
N GLY A 701 3.84 -20.50 -49.27
CA GLY A 701 4.19 -21.61 -50.17
C GLY A 701 5.69 -21.79 -50.46
N HIS A 702 6.57 -21.19 -49.67
CA HIS A 702 8.04 -21.35 -49.77
C HIS A 702 8.51 -22.64 -49.07
N ASN A 703 7.95 -23.77 -49.49
CA ASN A 703 8.18 -25.09 -48.87
C ASN A 703 9.64 -25.53 -48.94
N ASP A 704 10.39 -25.04 -49.92
CA ASP A 704 11.79 -25.33 -50.15
C ASP A 704 12.70 -24.80 -49.02
N LEU A 705 12.26 -23.79 -48.27
CA LEU A 705 13.02 -23.21 -47.15
C LEU A 705 12.67 -23.82 -45.78
N LEU A 706 11.58 -24.58 -45.66
CA LEU A 706 11.05 -25.01 -44.36
C LEU A 706 12.01 -25.90 -43.57
N ALA A 707 12.63 -26.88 -44.24
CA ALA A 707 13.60 -27.77 -43.61
C ALA A 707 14.88 -27.03 -43.22
N HIS A 708 15.30 -26.07 -44.06
CA HIS A 708 16.47 -25.22 -43.78
C HIS A 708 16.22 -24.33 -42.56
N MET A 709 15.05 -23.68 -42.47
CA MET A 709 14.68 -22.85 -41.32
C MET A 709 14.50 -23.67 -40.03
N GLU A 710 13.93 -24.88 -40.11
CA GLU A 710 13.83 -25.78 -38.95
C GLU A 710 15.22 -26.11 -38.39
N MET A 711 16.14 -26.49 -39.29
CA MET A 711 17.52 -26.79 -38.92
C MET A 711 18.24 -25.55 -38.36
N LEU A 712 18.06 -24.39 -39.00
CA LEU A 712 18.63 -23.13 -38.55
C LEU A 712 18.09 -22.74 -37.16
N ARG A 713 16.79 -22.94 -36.88
CA ARG A 713 16.19 -22.64 -35.57
C ARG A 713 16.88 -23.41 -34.45
N VAL A 714 17.06 -24.72 -34.61
CA VAL A 714 17.73 -25.55 -33.61
C VAL A 714 19.19 -25.13 -33.45
N ARG A 715 19.87 -24.86 -34.57
CA ARG A 715 21.27 -24.40 -34.57
C ARG A 715 21.44 -23.04 -33.92
N VAL A 716 20.50 -22.10 -34.10
CA VAL A 716 20.51 -20.81 -33.40
C VAL A 716 20.29 -21.04 -31.92
N SER A 717 19.27 -21.80 -31.52
CA SER A 717 18.95 -22.06 -30.11
C SER A 717 20.13 -22.68 -29.34
N LYS A 718 20.81 -23.66 -29.96
CA LYS A 718 21.89 -24.43 -29.32
C LYS A 718 23.29 -23.92 -29.66
N GLY A 719 23.40 -23.11 -30.72
CA GLY A 719 24.63 -22.55 -31.26
C GLY A 719 25.64 -23.60 -31.66
N VAL A 720 25.21 -24.43 -32.61
CA VAL A 720 25.99 -25.56 -33.13
C VAL A 720 25.93 -25.65 -34.65
N LYS A 721 26.91 -26.34 -35.22
CA LYS A 721 26.93 -26.75 -36.62
C LYS A 721 25.91 -27.87 -36.86
N PRO A 722 25.52 -28.13 -38.13
CA PRO A 722 24.47 -29.09 -38.46
C PRO A 722 24.69 -30.50 -37.91
N GLU A 723 25.93 -30.96 -37.84
CA GLU A 723 26.24 -32.32 -37.40
C GLU A 723 25.96 -32.60 -35.92
N LEU A 724 25.85 -31.56 -35.08
CA LEU A 724 25.59 -31.72 -33.64
C LEU A 724 24.12 -31.65 -33.26
N VAL A 725 23.23 -31.29 -34.20
CA VAL A 725 21.80 -31.04 -33.94
C VAL A 725 21.13 -32.21 -33.24
N LYS A 726 21.48 -33.45 -33.60
CA LYS A 726 20.94 -34.67 -32.96
C LYS A 726 21.41 -34.86 -31.52
N LEU A 727 22.62 -34.42 -31.19
CA LEU A 727 23.22 -34.61 -29.86
C LEU A 727 22.74 -33.58 -28.84
N VAL A 728 22.54 -32.33 -29.27
CA VAL A 728 22.06 -31.23 -28.40
C VAL A 728 20.58 -31.33 -28.02
N GLY A 729 19.87 -32.34 -28.55
CA GLY A 729 18.53 -32.71 -28.12
C GLY A 729 18.50 -33.42 -26.76
N LEU A 730 19.63 -33.96 -26.31
CA LEU A 730 19.76 -34.62 -25.01
C LEU A 730 19.80 -33.60 -23.87
N GLU A 731 19.09 -33.88 -22.79
CA GLU A 731 19.08 -33.03 -21.60
C GLU A 731 20.49 -32.95 -20.98
N GLY A 732 20.88 -31.75 -20.55
CA GLY A 732 22.23 -31.50 -20.02
C GLY A 732 23.35 -31.46 -21.08
N VAL A 733 23.07 -31.65 -22.37
CA VAL A 733 24.08 -31.59 -23.46
C VAL A 733 24.02 -30.25 -24.20
N GLY A 734 24.89 -29.32 -23.80
CA GLY A 734 25.12 -28.06 -24.51
C GLY A 734 26.14 -28.18 -25.66
N ARG A 735 26.38 -27.07 -26.39
CA ARG A 735 27.32 -26.99 -27.54
C ARG A 735 28.67 -27.67 -27.32
N VAL A 736 29.28 -27.48 -26.15
CA VAL A 736 30.64 -27.93 -25.85
C VAL A 736 30.65 -29.43 -25.64
N ARG A 737 29.70 -29.94 -24.84
CA ARG A 737 29.56 -31.38 -24.58
C ARG A 737 29.21 -32.12 -25.87
N ALA A 738 28.30 -31.57 -26.69
CA ALA A 738 27.97 -32.15 -27.99
C ALA A 738 29.21 -32.22 -28.91
N ARG A 739 30.01 -31.16 -28.99
CA ARG A 739 31.24 -31.18 -29.80
C ARG A 739 32.29 -32.15 -29.26
N MET A 740 32.41 -32.27 -27.94
CA MET A 740 33.30 -33.24 -27.31
C MET A 740 32.87 -34.68 -27.60
N MET A 741 31.58 -34.98 -27.46
CA MET A 741 30.99 -36.29 -27.79
C MET A 741 31.26 -36.63 -29.26
N TYR A 742 30.94 -35.70 -30.16
CA TYR A 742 31.14 -35.90 -31.60
C TYR A 742 32.61 -36.13 -31.97
N SER A 743 33.53 -35.38 -31.35
CA SER A 743 34.98 -35.55 -31.54
C SER A 743 35.50 -36.88 -30.97
N ALA A 744 34.83 -37.43 -29.96
CA ALA A 744 35.14 -38.72 -29.36
C ALA A 744 34.50 -39.91 -30.12
N GLY A 745 33.83 -39.65 -31.25
CA GLY A 745 33.19 -40.68 -32.07
C GLY A 745 31.73 -40.97 -31.72
N LEU A 746 31.16 -40.29 -30.72
CA LEU A 746 29.74 -40.38 -30.36
C LEU A 746 28.95 -39.37 -31.21
N LYS A 747 28.53 -39.78 -32.40
CA LYS A 747 27.90 -38.92 -33.42
C LYS A 747 26.38 -39.08 -33.48
N SER A 748 25.85 -40.17 -32.92
CA SER A 748 24.43 -40.48 -32.89
C SER A 748 23.95 -40.85 -31.48
N ILE A 749 22.63 -40.88 -31.28
CA ILE A 749 22.03 -41.38 -30.03
C ILE A 749 22.31 -42.88 -29.87
N ASP A 750 22.36 -43.62 -30.98
CA ASP A 750 22.65 -45.06 -30.96
C ASP A 750 24.10 -45.33 -30.52
N ASP A 751 25.06 -44.49 -30.93
CA ASP A 751 26.46 -44.59 -30.49
C ASP A 751 26.60 -44.41 -28.97
N ILE A 752 25.68 -43.67 -28.34
CA ILE A 752 25.63 -43.47 -26.88
C ILE A 752 25.00 -44.70 -26.21
N LYS A 753 23.94 -45.26 -26.79
CA LYS A 753 23.27 -46.48 -26.27
C LYS A 753 24.17 -47.73 -26.34
N GLU A 754 25.06 -47.80 -27.32
CA GLU A 754 25.99 -48.94 -27.49
C GLU A 754 27.17 -48.95 -26.52
N ARG A 755 27.44 -47.84 -25.79
CA ARG A 755 28.49 -47.79 -24.76
C ARG A 755 27.96 -48.19 -23.38
N SER A 756 28.78 -48.90 -22.60
CA SER A 756 28.41 -49.27 -21.24
C SER A 756 28.34 -48.04 -20.32
N LEU A 757 27.42 -48.04 -19.36
CA LEU A 757 27.25 -46.97 -18.36
C LEU A 757 28.56 -46.67 -17.61
N THR A 758 29.37 -47.69 -17.35
CA THR A 758 30.71 -47.59 -16.76
C THR A 758 31.70 -46.80 -17.63
N ASP A 759 31.68 -46.97 -18.95
CA ASP A 759 32.56 -46.23 -19.86
C ASP A 759 32.18 -44.75 -19.98
N LEU A 760 30.88 -44.45 -19.85
CA LEU A 760 30.35 -43.09 -19.85
C LEU A 760 30.64 -42.38 -18.51
N GLU A 761 30.51 -43.09 -17.38
CA GLU A 761 30.87 -42.59 -16.05
C GLU A 761 32.36 -42.30 -15.90
N GLU A 762 33.25 -43.17 -16.38
CA GLU A 762 34.70 -42.93 -16.35
C GLU A 762 35.10 -41.74 -17.23
N TRP A 763 34.43 -41.58 -18.38
CA TRP A 763 34.62 -40.43 -19.27
C TRP A 763 34.15 -39.11 -18.63
N GLU A 764 33.04 -39.12 -17.89
CA GLU A 764 32.49 -37.93 -17.21
C GLU A 764 33.26 -37.59 -15.92
N LYS A 765 33.68 -38.59 -15.14
CA LYS A 765 34.54 -38.44 -13.95
C LYS A 765 35.91 -37.84 -14.28
N ALA A 766 36.44 -38.08 -15.49
CA ALA A 766 37.72 -37.54 -15.93
C ALA A 766 37.73 -36.02 -16.15
N LYS A 767 36.58 -35.31 -16.17
CA LYS A 767 36.51 -33.86 -16.54
C LYS A 767 35.62 -32.94 -15.65
N SER A 768 34.95 -33.48 -14.63
CA SER A 768 34.34 -32.84 -13.43
C SER A 768 32.91 -32.24 -13.45
N THR A 769 32.20 -32.53 -12.34
CA THR A 769 31.06 -31.92 -11.60
C THR A 769 29.65 -31.77 -12.22
N ARG A 770 28.87 -32.85 -12.24
CA ARG A 770 27.50 -33.06 -11.63
C ARG A 770 26.75 -34.18 -12.39
N PRO A 771 26.59 -35.40 -11.81
CA PRO A 771 26.10 -36.59 -12.54
C PRO A 771 24.58 -36.87 -12.53
N ALA A 772 23.78 -36.17 -11.72
CA ALA A 772 22.53 -36.78 -11.23
C ALA A 772 21.26 -36.63 -12.11
N GLU A 773 21.26 -35.84 -13.19
CA GLU A 773 20.03 -35.53 -13.95
C GLU A 773 19.90 -36.29 -15.29
N VAL A 774 21.01 -36.79 -15.85
CA VAL A 774 20.99 -37.57 -17.11
C VAL A 774 20.50 -39.01 -16.88
N GLU A 775 20.70 -39.55 -15.67
CA GLU A 775 20.35 -40.94 -15.30
C GLU A 775 18.84 -41.22 -15.29
N GLN A 776 17.99 -40.24 -14.93
CA GLN A 776 16.54 -40.47 -14.80
C GLN A 776 15.82 -40.55 -16.14
N GLN A 777 16.35 -39.92 -17.19
CA GLN A 777 15.62 -39.80 -18.46
C GLN A 777 15.87 -40.98 -19.40
N ILE A 778 17.06 -41.57 -19.38
CA ILE A 778 17.35 -42.82 -20.11
C ILE A 778 16.41 -43.94 -19.63
N MET A 779 16.16 -44.00 -18.32
CA MET A 779 15.19 -44.92 -17.70
C MET A 779 13.72 -44.62 -18.05
N LEU A 780 13.36 -43.35 -18.29
CA LEU A 780 11.99 -42.96 -18.67
C LEU A 780 11.69 -43.26 -20.15
N THR A 781 12.67 -43.13 -21.05
CA THR A 781 12.52 -43.55 -22.46
C THR A 781 12.39 -45.07 -22.62
N GLU A 782 12.92 -45.88 -21.69
CA GLU A 782 12.70 -47.34 -21.70
C GLU A 782 11.27 -47.73 -21.28
N TYR A 783 10.56 -46.88 -20.52
CA TYR A 783 9.18 -47.12 -20.12
C TYR A 783 8.14 -46.68 -21.16
N GLU A 784 8.45 -45.76 -22.07
CA GLU A 784 7.52 -45.34 -23.14
C GLU A 784 7.58 -46.22 -24.40
N ASP A 785 8.65 -47.00 -24.62
CA ASP A 785 8.74 -48.00 -25.70
C ASP A 785 8.20 -49.39 -25.29
N THR A 786 7.59 -49.50 -24.11
CA THR A 786 6.88 -50.70 -23.63
C THR A 786 5.46 -50.41 -23.14
N GLU A 787 4.63 -49.75 -23.96
CA GLU A 787 3.17 -49.91 -23.97
C GLU A 787 2.56 -49.77 -25.37
#